data_AF-A0AAN6ZKC5-F1
#
_entry.id   AF-A0AAN6ZKC5-F1
#
_cell.length_a   1.000
_cell.length_b   1.000
_cell.length_c   1.000
_cell.angle_alpha   90.00
_cell.angle_beta   90.00
_cell.angle_gamma   90.00
#
_symmetry.space_group_name_H-M   'P 1'
#
loop_
_entity.id
_entity.type
_entity.pdbx_description
1 polymer ?
#
loop_
_entity_poly.entity_id
_entity_poly.type
_entity_poly.pdbx_seq_one_letter_code
_entity_poly.pdbx_strand_id
1 'polypeptide(L)'
;MFSRAVRISRAAPLRTVQRAQAAPIAARRTVTTNAASAQVDKGSVPQSEDEPFNVRLSDESFETYELDPPPYTLAVTKKQLKQMYRDMVTVRQMEMAADRLYKEKKIRGFCHLSTGQEAVAVGIEHAINKDDDVITSYRCHGFAYMRGGTIRSIIGELLGRREGIAYGKGGSMHMFAKGFYGGNGIVGAQVPVGAGLAFAQKYTDSKKATVILYGDGASNQGQVFEAFNMAKLWKLPALFGCENNKYGMGTSAARSSALTDYYKRGQYIPGLKINGMDILAVKAAVQYGKQWTEDGHGPLVLEYVTYRYGGHSMSDPGTTYRTREEIQRMRSTNDPIAGIKQHILDWGVAEEDELKTIDKEARSHVNEEVAAAEAMAHPEATPKILFEDIYVRGTEPHKFFSQANGTKAKPAPSQQTTLSFSTKATTKKKQDDETAAVDGEEGVEKATAEIKKSESESDEGTLQVKQEAEDDAEVAAPASKRPRRGRKVIEEEDEEDAAEDEPMEDAPEPEPKRKTAKKTASPKPKSPRKKEPTPIVKTEAEEDTPESASEVSEEEDEKPKAAAKARQTAQATLKSDAKHPYPDWKAGEPVPYAALCTTFSLIELTTKRLEIMAHCSLFLRQVLRLTPDDLLSTVLLMVNKLAPDYAGVELGIGESLIMKAIGESTGRSLAVIKQDQKEIGDLGLVAVKSRSNQPTMFKPKPLTVQGVHKGLLGIATTSGNGAQTRKVDAIKKLLSAADSTGTGKVDITKDKGGPSEAKYLIRFLEGKLRLGLAEKTVIVSLAQAIVAHEAAQKGKTAKTEDIAQGESILKTAYSELPSYDIIIPAMIEHGINNLADHCQLRPGVPLKPMLAKPTKAITEVLDRFENQTFTCEYKYDGERAQIHYVAKDTDEEFSQSAIGATKEVGKGVAAIFSRNSEDLSGKYPDVLARLPSWVKEDTKSFVLDCESVAWDIEEKKVMPFQQLMTRKKKGVKAEDVKIKVCVFAFDLLYLNGQAVVHKPLRERRELLHKALQPIEGELAFATAIDGREMDEIQAFLDESVKASCEGLMVKMLDGEESGYEPSKRSRNWLKIKKDYLAGIGDSLDLVVLGAYYGKGKRTSVYGAFLLACYNPNTDTYETVCNIGTGFSEAVLEELHTSLSEIVIDRPKPFYSHSSGGQHQPDVWFEPKYVWEVKTADLTLSPRYKAGMKEGVDPSGEKGISLRFPRFIKIRDDKKPDEATSSRQVAEMYRKQESVTSSKGPAVDDDFEY
;
A
#
# COMPACT_ATOMS: atom_id res chain seq x y z
N MET A 1 -70.88 5.72 6.45
CA MET A 1 -72.13 4.94 6.66
C MET A 1 -71.79 3.59 7.29
N PHE A 2 -72.78 2.74 7.55
CA PHE A 2 -72.73 1.35 8.06
C PHE A 2 -71.81 0.41 7.22
N SER A 3 -71.41 -0.81 7.64
CA SER A 3 -71.26 -1.50 8.96
C SER A 3 -70.83 -2.98 8.78
N ARG A 4 -70.07 -3.56 9.74
CA ARG A 4 -69.88 -5.03 9.99
C ARG A 4 -69.16 -5.88 8.90
N ALA A 5 -68.59 -7.07 9.17
CA ALA A 5 -68.34 -7.83 10.42
C ALA A 5 -67.15 -8.83 10.27
N VAL A 6 -66.14 -8.83 11.16
CA VAL A 6 -65.92 -9.74 12.32
C VAL A 6 -65.30 -11.13 12.02
N ARG A 7 -64.11 -11.38 12.60
CA ARG A 7 -63.86 -12.48 13.58
C ARG A 7 -62.52 -12.30 14.32
N ILE A 8 -62.57 -11.96 15.62
CA ILE A 8 -61.44 -12.04 16.57
C ILE A 8 -61.97 -12.56 17.92
N SER A 9 -61.38 -13.66 18.42
CA SER A 9 -61.46 -14.19 19.78
C SER A 9 -60.52 -15.41 19.85
N ARG A 10 -59.82 -15.74 20.94
CA ARG A 10 -59.86 -15.28 22.34
C ARG A 10 -58.47 -15.55 22.97
N ALA A 11 -58.14 -14.91 24.09
CA ALA A 11 -56.86 -15.12 24.79
C ALA A 11 -57.02 -15.79 26.17
N ALA A 12 -56.18 -16.79 26.47
CA ALA A 12 -55.78 -17.29 27.81
C ALA A 12 -54.85 -18.52 27.64
N PRO A 13 -54.05 -18.93 28.66
CA PRO A 13 -53.66 -18.22 29.89
C PRO A 13 -52.15 -17.92 29.95
N LEU A 14 -51.68 -17.28 31.03
CA LEU A 14 -50.24 -17.23 31.34
C LEU A 14 -49.72 -18.64 31.67
N ARG A 15 -48.61 -19.04 31.06
CA ARG A 15 -47.81 -20.20 31.51
C ARG A 15 -46.70 -19.71 32.44
N THR A 16 -46.45 -20.46 33.52
CA THR A 16 -45.46 -20.14 34.54
C THR A 16 -44.05 -20.10 33.96
N VAL A 17 -43.32 -18.99 34.20
CA VAL A 17 -41.88 -18.96 34.02
C VAL A 17 -41.25 -19.82 35.13
N GLN A 18 -40.95 -21.08 34.82
CA GLN A 18 -39.95 -21.80 35.59
C GLN A 18 -38.65 -21.02 35.47
N ARG A 19 -38.05 -20.68 36.62
CA ARG A 19 -36.62 -20.36 36.65
C ARG A 19 -35.88 -21.64 36.24
N ALA A 20 -35.53 -21.74 34.96
CA ALA A 20 -34.39 -22.55 34.57
C ALA A 20 -33.22 -22.11 35.46
N GLN A 21 -32.51 -23.07 36.06
CA GLN A 21 -31.27 -22.76 36.75
C GLN A 21 -30.35 -22.07 35.74
N ALA A 22 -29.69 -20.98 36.16
CA ALA A 22 -28.72 -20.34 35.30
C ALA A 22 -27.60 -21.35 35.05
N ALA A 23 -27.53 -21.89 33.82
CA ALA A 23 -26.37 -22.63 33.38
C ALA A 23 -25.14 -21.75 33.61
N PRO A 24 -24.01 -22.32 34.08
CA PRO A 24 -22.80 -21.54 34.29
C PRO A 24 -22.45 -20.81 32.99
N ILE A 25 -22.01 -19.55 33.10
CA ILE A 25 -21.61 -18.76 31.94
C ILE A 25 -20.36 -19.42 31.35
N ALA A 26 -20.57 -20.31 30.38
CA ALA A 26 -19.50 -20.92 29.63
C ALA A 26 -18.72 -19.77 28.96
N ALA A 27 -17.43 -19.68 29.26
CA ALA A 27 -16.54 -18.80 28.53
C ALA A 27 -16.67 -19.15 27.04
N ARG A 28 -16.90 -18.13 26.19
CA ARG A 28 -16.99 -18.33 24.73
C ARG A 28 -15.64 -18.82 24.20
N ARG A 29 -15.48 -20.14 24.15
CA ARG A 29 -14.34 -20.77 23.48
C ARG A 29 -14.40 -20.39 22.00
N THR A 30 -13.25 -20.03 21.45
CA THR A 30 -13.13 -19.56 20.07
C THR A 30 -12.60 -20.71 19.22
N VAL A 31 -13.00 -20.79 17.94
CA VAL A 31 -12.50 -21.83 17.02
C VAL A 31 -10.96 -21.82 16.97
N THR A 32 -10.37 -22.96 17.33
CA THR A 32 -8.92 -23.20 17.28
C THR A 32 -8.52 -23.91 15.99
N THR A 33 -7.22 -24.17 15.81
CA THR A 33 -6.64 -24.88 14.66
C THR A 33 -6.19 -26.30 15.00
N ASN A 34 -6.57 -26.84 16.17
CA ASN A 34 -6.11 -28.14 16.63
C ASN A 34 -6.64 -29.25 15.71
N ALA A 35 -5.75 -29.92 14.99
CA ALA A 35 -6.10 -30.98 14.04
C ALA A 35 -6.45 -32.34 14.70
N ALA A 36 -6.17 -32.50 16.01
CA ALA A 36 -6.41 -33.71 16.79
C ALA A 36 -7.44 -33.44 17.92
N SER A 37 -8.56 -32.78 17.59
CA SER A 37 -9.49 -32.25 18.61
C SER A 37 -10.61 -33.21 19.01
N ALA A 38 -10.90 -34.22 18.19
CA ALA A 38 -12.04 -35.12 18.38
C ALA A 38 -11.76 -36.26 19.37
N GLN A 39 -12.82 -36.87 19.90
CA GLN A 39 -12.79 -37.89 20.94
C GLN A 39 -13.76 -39.03 20.62
N VAL A 40 -13.41 -40.25 21.06
CA VAL A 40 -14.28 -41.42 21.01
C VAL A 40 -14.15 -42.18 22.32
N ASP A 41 -15.19 -42.89 22.74
CA ASP A 41 -15.00 -43.98 23.71
C ASP A 41 -14.30 -45.13 22.96
N LYS A 42 -13.08 -45.49 23.36
CA LYS A 42 -12.30 -46.56 22.72
C LYS A 42 -13.03 -47.92 22.78
N GLY A 43 -13.91 -48.14 23.75
CA GLY A 43 -14.76 -49.33 23.84
C GLY A 43 -15.91 -49.37 22.83
N SER A 44 -16.21 -48.24 22.17
CA SER A 44 -17.28 -48.11 21.16
C SER A 44 -16.81 -48.25 19.71
N VAL A 45 -15.50 -48.42 19.48
CA VAL A 45 -14.93 -48.60 18.15
C VAL A 45 -15.08 -50.07 17.73
N PRO A 46 -15.86 -50.39 16.66
CA PRO A 46 -16.12 -51.76 16.24
C PRO A 46 -14.88 -52.44 15.66
N GLN A 47 -14.90 -53.77 15.62
CA GLN A 47 -13.85 -54.54 14.92
C GLN A 47 -14.06 -54.55 13.40
N SER A 48 -15.29 -54.35 12.93
CA SER A 48 -15.63 -54.27 11.51
C SER A 48 -15.18 -52.95 10.87
N GLU A 49 -14.67 -53.01 9.64
CA GLU A 49 -14.21 -51.83 8.88
C GLU A 49 -15.35 -50.93 8.40
N ASP A 50 -16.51 -51.53 8.11
CA ASP A 50 -17.69 -50.90 7.51
C ASP A 50 -18.78 -50.54 8.54
N GLU A 51 -18.59 -50.90 9.81
CA GLU A 51 -19.56 -50.59 10.88
C GLU A 51 -19.38 -49.15 11.41
N PRO A 52 -20.46 -48.35 11.52
CA PRO A 52 -20.36 -46.95 11.92
C PRO A 52 -20.32 -46.79 13.45
N PHE A 53 -19.43 -45.92 13.92
CA PHE A 53 -19.33 -45.49 15.31
C PHE A 53 -19.39 -43.96 15.44
N ASN A 54 -19.71 -43.48 16.64
CA ASN A 54 -19.95 -42.06 16.91
C ASN A 54 -18.72 -41.39 17.51
N VAL A 55 -18.09 -40.50 16.75
CA VAL A 55 -17.02 -39.62 17.23
C VAL A 55 -17.64 -38.33 17.77
N ARG A 56 -17.20 -37.87 18.94
CA ARG A 56 -17.51 -36.55 19.48
C ARG A 56 -16.48 -35.53 19.02
N LEU A 57 -16.94 -34.46 18.37
CA LEU A 57 -16.10 -33.32 18.00
C LEU A 57 -15.85 -32.40 19.21
N SER A 58 -14.74 -31.66 19.19
CA SER A 58 -14.46 -30.65 20.22
C SER A 58 -15.54 -29.56 20.24
N ASP A 59 -15.88 -29.06 21.44
CA ASP A 59 -16.76 -27.89 21.59
C ASP A 59 -16.20 -26.65 20.83
N GLU A 60 -14.89 -26.63 20.52
CA GLU A 60 -14.18 -25.58 19.76
C GLU A 60 -14.21 -25.78 18.23
N SER A 61 -14.87 -26.82 17.72
CA SER A 61 -14.93 -27.09 16.27
C SER A 61 -15.65 -25.99 15.48
N PHE A 62 -16.60 -25.31 16.13
CA PHE A 62 -17.59 -24.42 15.51
C PHE A 62 -17.82 -23.11 16.30
N GLU A 63 -18.01 -21.99 15.60
CA GLU A 63 -18.56 -20.73 16.15
C GLU A 63 -19.67 -20.24 15.20
N THR A 64 -20.89 -20.02 15.70
CA THR A 64 -22.07 -19.71 14.85
C THR A 64 -22.47 -18.24 14.84
N TYR A 65 -23.21 -17.85 13.80
CA TYR A 65 -23.82 -16.54 13.62
C TYR A 65 -25.20 -16.72 12.98
N GLU A 66 -26.27 -16.28 13.67
CA GLU A 66 -27.68 -16.48 13.26
C GLU A 66 -28.04 -17.95 12.93
N LEU A 67 -27.34 -18.91 13.56
CA LEU A 67 -27.39 -20.34 13.27
C LEU A 67 -27.24 -21.16 14.55
N ASP A 68 -27.97 -22.27 14.67
CA ASP A 68 -27.70 -23.30 15.68
C ASP A 68 -26.46 -24.13 15.29
N PRO A 69 -25.64 -24.59 16.25
CA PRO A 69 -24.42 -25.33 15.92
C PRO A 69 -24.72 -26.68 15.26
N PRO A 70 -23.87 -27.13 14.31
CA PRO A 70 -23.91 -28.50 13.81
C PRO A 70 -23.80 -29.53 14.94
N PRO A 71 -24.32 -30.76 14.77
CA PRO A 71 -24.13 -31.83 15.74
C PRO A 71 -22.64 -32.07 16.05
N TYR A 72 -22.27 -31.93 17.32
CA TYR A 72 -20.92 -32.29 17.82
C TYR A 72 -20.71 -33.82 17.90
N THR A 73 -21.54 -34.62 17.24
CA THR A 73 -21.42 -36.07 17.14
C THR A 73 -21.51 -36.46 15.67
N LEU A 74 -20.50 -37.16 15.18
CA LEU A 74 -20.35 -37.54 13.78
C LEU A 74 -20.22 -39.06 13.67
N ALA A 75 -21.11 -39.67 12.90
CA ALA A 75 -20.98 -41.08 12.52
C ALA A 75 -19.87 -41.24 11.46
N VAL A 76 -18.94 -42.15 11.71
CA VAL A 76 -17.84 -42.54 10.80
C VAL A 76 -17.58 -44.04 10.87
N THR A 77 -16.99 -44.63 9.83
CA THR A 77 -16.46 -46.01 9.85
C THR A 77 -14.93 -46.00 9.87
N LYS A 78 -14.29 -47.11 10.25
CA LYS A 78 -12.81 -47.24 10.19
C LYS A 78 -12.28 -46.98 8.78
N LYS A 79 -12.92 -47.62 7.80
CA LYS A 79 -12.65 -47.49 6.35
C LYS A 79 -12.74 -46.05 5.85
N GLN A 80 -13.72 -45.27 6.33
CA GLN A 80 -13.82 -43.84 6.00
C GLN A 80 -12.62 -43.04 6.53
N LEU A 81 -12.19 -43.29 7.77
CA LEU A 81 -11.03 -42.61 8.36
C LEU A 81 -9.72 -42.98 7.61
N LYS A 82 -9.53 -44.26 7.30
CA LYS A 82 -8.38 -44.73 6.48
C LYS A 82 -8.37 -44.08 5.08
N GLN A 83 -9.55 -43.96 4.45
CA GLN A 83 -9.67 -43.28 3.15
C GLN A 83 -9.38 -41.78 3.25
N MET A 84 -9.92 -41.07 4.25
CA MET A 84 -9.63 -39.64 4.48
C MET A 84 -8.13 -39.38 4.68
N TYR A 85 -7.43 -40.26 5.40
CA TYR A 85 -5.97 -40.20 5.54
C TYR A 85 -5.27 -40.40 4.18
N ARG A 86 -5.61 -41.47 3.44
CA ARG A 86 -5.05 -41.74 2.11
C ARG A 86 -5.25 -40.56 1.14
N ASP A 87 -6.44 -39.96 1.14
CA ASP A 87 -6.78 -38.84 0.26
C ASP A 87 -5.95 -37.59 0.58
N MET A 88 -5.86 -37.20 1.86
CA MET A 88 -5.03 -36.06 2.26
C MET A 88 -3.54 -36.30 2.00
N VAL A 89 -3.03 -37.51 2.25
CA VAL A 89 -1.65 -37.88 1.92
C VAL A 89 -1.41 -37.82 0.41
N THR A 90 -2.36 -38.29 -0.40
CA THR A 90 -2.25 -38.27 -1.87
C THR A 90 -2.23 -36.83 -2.41
N VAL A 91 -3.11 -35.95 -1.91
CA VAL A 91 -3.09 -34.51 -2.25
C VAL A 91 -1.76 -33.87 -1.83
N ARG A 92 -1.28 -34.12 -0.60
CA ARG A 92 0.02 -33.62 -0.09
C ARG A 92 1.20 -34.08 -0.97
N GLN A 93 1.21 -35.34 -1.41
CA GLN A 93 2.28 -35.87 -2.29
C GLN A 93 2.19 -35.28 -3.71
N MET A 94 0.99 -35.12 -4.29
CA MET A 94 0.78 -34.47 -5.59
C MET A 94 1.26 -33.00 -5.57
N GLU A 95 0.90 -32.27 -4.52
CA GLU A 95 1.35 -30.90 -4.27
C GLU A 95 2.88 -30.80 -4.13
N MET A 96 3.51 -31.75 -3.44
CA MET A 96 4.98 -31.86 -3.34
C MET A 96 5.65 -32.26 -4.66
N ALA A 97 4.97 -33.01 -5.54
CA ALA A 97 5.46 -33.27 -6.89
C ALA A 97 5.39 -32.01 -7.77
N ALA A 98 4.32 -31.21 -7.66
CA ALA A 98 4.22 -29.92 -8.33
C ALA A 98 5.27 -28.91 -7.84
N ASP A 99 5.55 -28.85 -6.53
CA ASP A 99 6.68 -28.09 -5.95
C ASP A 99 8.02 -28.46 -6.60
N ARG A 100 8.30 -29.76 -6.73
CA ARG A 100 9.52 -30.29 -7.34
C ARG A 100 9.62 -29.94 -8.83
N LEU A 101 8.59 -30.24 -9.61
CA LEU A 101 8.56 -29.98 -11.07
C LEU A 101 8.63 -28.49 -11.42
N TYR A 102 8.15 -27.62 -10.52
CA TYR A 102 8.33 -26.17 -10.65
C TYR A 102 9.78 -25.74 -10.42
N LYS A 103 10.45 -26.28 -9.39
CA LYS A 103 11.87 -25.99 -9.12
C LYS A 103 12.79 -26.54 -10.21
N GLU A 104 12.41 -27.66 -10.83
CA GLU A 104 13.03 -28.22 -12.04
C GLU A 104 12.74 -27.39 -13.32
N LYS A 105 11.94 -26.32 -13.23
CA LYS A 105 11.52 -25.43 -14.34
C LYS A 105 10.73 -26.13 -15.47
N LYS A 106 10.13 -27.29 -15.17
CA LYS A 106 9.28 -28.04 -16.11
C LYS A 106 7.87 -27.44 -16.18
N ILE A 107 7.34 -26.98 -15.04
CA ILE A 107 6.12 -26.16 -14.98
C ILE A 107 6.46 -24.73 -15.42
N ARG A 108 5.61 -24.15 -16.29
CA ARG A 108 5.74 -22.76 -16.78
C ARG A 108 4.55 -21.91 -16.31
N GLY A 109 4.78 -20.61 -16.15
CA GLY A 109 3.79 -19.68 -15.55
C GLY A 109 3.78 -19.76 -14.02
N PHE A 110 2.70 -19.29 -13.37
CA PHE A 110 2.57 -19.34 -11.92
C PHE A 110 2.02 -20.69 -11.44
N CYS A 111 2.59 -21.23 -10.35
CA CYS A 111 2.06 -22.41 -9.66
C CYS A 111 1.53 -22.05 -8.26
N HIS A 112 0.35 -22.53 -7.90
CA HIS A 112 -0.39 -22.12 -6.69
C HIS A 112 -0.77 -23.29 -5.79
N LEU A 113 0.17 -23.71 -4.95
CA LEU A 113 0.01 -24.84 -4.03
C LEU A 113 -0.98 -24.54 -2.89
N SER A 114 -1.75 -25.56 -2.49
CA SER A 114 -2.66 -25.60 -1.33
C SER A 114 -2.07 -26.29 -0.09
N THR A 115 -0.82 -26.75 -0.16
CA THR A 115 -0.12 -27.52 0.90
C THR A 115 -0.33 -26.98 2.33
N GLY A 116 -0.88 -27.82 3.20
CA GLY A 116 -1.28 -27.50 4.59
C GLY A 116 -2.80 -27.36 4.78
N GLN A 117 -3.57 -27.19 3.70
CA GLN A 117 -5.03 -27.01 3.74
C GLN A 117 -5.81 -28.29 3.37
N GLU A 118 -5.19 -29.48 3.37
CA GLU A 118 -5.75 -30.70 2.76
C GLU A 118 -7.10 -31.12 3.38
N ALA A 119 -7.28 -30.89 4.68
CA ALA A 119 -8.53 -31.16 5.41
C ALA A 119 -9.75 -30.42 4.83
N VAL A 120 -9.55 -29.24 4.23
CA VAL A 120 -10.64 -28.46 3.62
C VAL A 120 -11.14 -29.18 2.35
N ALA A 121 -10.25 -29.54 1.44
CA ALA A 121 -10.63 -30.18 0.18
C ALA A 121 -11.18 -31.60 0.37
N VAL A 122 -10.54 -32.42 1.20
CA VAL A 122 -10.97 -33.80 1.45
C VAL A 122 -12.21 -33.83 2.35
N GLY A 123 -12.28 -32.99 3.38
CA GLY A 123 -13.44 -32.90 4.27
C GLY A 123 -14.71 -32.38 3.60
N ILE A 124 -14.59 -31.48 2.61
CA ILE A 124 -15.72 -31.09 1.75
C ILE A 124 -16.18 -32.27 0.90
N GLU A 125 -15.27 -32.98 0.21
CA GLU A 125 -15.67 -34.07 -0.68
C GLU A 125 -16.30 -35.26 0.07
N HIS A 126 -15.78 -35.61 1.26
CA HIS A 126 -16.36 -36.64 2.13
C HIS A 126 -17.69 -36.23 2.80
N ALA A 127 -18.22 -35.05 2.48
CA ALA A 127 -19.51 -34.54 2.94
C ALA A 127 -20.55 -34.33 1.83
N ILE A 128 -20.15 -34.40 0.55
CA ILE A 128 -21.00 -34.15 -0.61
C ILE A 128 -21.01 -35.33 -1.59
N ASN A 129 -21.83 -35.26 -2.63
CA ASN A 129 -21.90 -36.23 -3.71
C ASN A 129 -21.13 -35.73 -4.95
N LYS A 130 -20.84 -36.64 -5.89
CA LYS A 130 -20.34 -36.28 -7.24
C LYS A 130 -21.33 -35.45 -8.07
N ASP A 131 -22.59 -35.42 -7.65
CA ASP A 131 -23.64 -34.60 -8.27
C ASP A 131 -23.73 -33.18 -7.72
N ASP A 132 -23.27 -32.89 -6.49
CA ASP A 132 -23.20 -31.51 -6.00
C ASP A 132 -22.14 -30.72 -6.79
N ASP A 133 -22.33 -29.41 -6.97
CA ASP A 133 -21.44 -28.61 -7.81
C ASP A 133 -20.40 -27.85 -6.97
N VAL A 134 -19.11 -27.92 -7.33
CA VAL A 134 -18.01 -27.23 -6.62
C VAL A 134 -17.32 -26.21 -7.53
N ILE A 135 -17.01 -25.02 -7.03
CA ILE A 135 -16.22 -23.99 -7.73
C ILE A 135 -15.28 -23.29 -6.75
N THR A 136 -14.03 -22.99 -7.16
CA THR A 136 -12.99 -22.48 -6.24
C THR A 136 -12.05 -21.46 -6.89
N SER A 137 -11.10 -20.95 -6.09
CA SER A 137 -10.01 -20.08 -6.55
C SER A 137 -8.89 -20.87 -7.25
N TYR A 138 -7.89 -20.17 -7.75
CA TYR A 138 -6.69 -20.71 -8.39
C TYR A 138 -5.85 -21.73 -7.57
N ARG A 139 -6.15 -22.00 -6.28
CA ARG A 139 -5.58 -23.14 -5.51
C ARG A 139 -6.42 -24.40 -5.73
N CYS A 140 -6.57 -24.83 -6.98
CA CYS A 140 -7.59 -25.80 -7.36
C CYS A 140 -7.13 -27.27 -7.34
N HIS A 141 -5.85 -27.60 -7.16
CA HIS A 141 -5.33 -28.94 -7.48
C HIS A 141 -5.92 -30.04 -6.60
N GLY A 142 -5.97 -29.84 -5.28
CA GLY A 142 -6.61 -30.78 -4.35
C GLY A 142 -8.11 -30.96 -4.64
N PHE A 143 -8.82 -29.88 -4.98
CA PHE A 143 -10.23 -29.95 -5.37
C PHE A 143 -10.42 -30.67 -6.71
N ALA A 144 -9.60 -30.37 -7.72
CA ALA A 144 -9.65 -31.04 -9.02
C ALA A 144 -9.44 -32.56 -8.88
N TYR A 145 -8.47 -32.98 -8.04
CA TYR A 145 -8.25 -34.39 -7.71
C TYR A 145 -9.46 -35.02 -7.02
N MET A 146 -9.93 -34.42 -5.91
CA MET A 146 -11.06 -34.96 -5.16
C MET A 146 -12.35 -35.02 -6.00
N ARG A 147 -12.53 -34.10 -6.96
CA ARG A 147 -13.67 -34.10 -7.90
C ARG A 147 -13.51 -35.02 -9.11
N GLY A 148 -12.41 -35.79 -9.20
CA GLY A 148 -12.24 -36.89 -10.17
C GLY A 148 -11.22 -36.63 -11.29
N GLY A 149 -10.48 -35.53 -11.24
CA GLY A 149 -9.28 -35.35 -12.06
C GLY A 149 -8.18 -36.31 -11.64
N THR A 150 -7.56 -37.00 -12.59
CA THR A 150 -6.42 -37.89 -12.29
C THR A 150 -5.16 -37.07 -12.00
N ILE A 151 -4.26 -37.58 -11.16
CA ILE A 151 -2.97 -36.93 -10.87
C ILE A 151 -2.21 -36.68 -12.17
N ARG A 152 -2.21 -37.64 -13.11
CA ARG A 152 -1.57 -37.45 -14.42
C ARG A 152 -2.17 -36.30 -15.23
N SER A 153 -3.48 -36.08 -15.18
CA SER A 153 -4.14 -34.96 -15.89
C SER A 153 -3.86 -33.61 -15.25
N ILE A 154 -3.74 -33.55 -13.92
CA ILE A 154 -3.44 -32.33 -13.15
C ILE A 154 -1.97 -31.95 -13.32
N ILE A 155 -1.05 -32.91 -13.18
CA ILE A 155 0.38 -32.71 -13.42
C ILE A 155 0.66 -32.44 -14.91
N GLY A 156 -0.01 -33.14 -15.82
CA GLY A 156 0.08 -32.90 -17.26
C GLY A 156 -0.36 -31.49 -17.65
N GLU A 157 -1.40 -30.96 -17.00
CA GLU A 157 -1.83 -29.57 -17.19
C GLU A 157 -0.78 -28.56 -16.70
N LEU A 158 -0.21 -28.79 -15.51
CA LEU A 158 0.90 -27.97 -14.99
C LEU A 158 2.15 -28.01 -15.88
N LEU A 159 2.39 -29.14 -16.56
CA LEU A 159 3.49 -29.36 -17.49
C LEU A 159 3.20 -28.92 -18.95
N GLY A 160 2.01 -28.34 -19.22
CA GLY A 160 1.61 -27.91 -20.56
C GLY A 160 1.54 -29.07 -21.57
N ARG A 161 0.90 -30.18 -21.19
CA ARG A 161 0.75 -31.41 -22.00
C ARG A 161 -0.67 -31.55 -22.56
N ARG A 162 -0.79 -32.14 -23.75
CA ARG A 162 -2.06 -32.24 -24.51
C ARG A 162 -3.13 -33.07 -23.80
N GLU A 163 -2.73 -34.00 -22.95
CA GLU A 163 -3.61 -34.82 -22.10
C GLU A 163 -3.79 -34.24 -20.68
N GLY A 164 -3.40 -32.99 -20.47
CA GLY A 164 -3.76 -32.21 -19.29
C GLY A 164 -5.29 -32.02 -19.16
N ILE A 165 -5.76 -31.76 -17.95
CA ILE A 165 -7.21 -31.65 -17.63
C ILE A 165 -7.93 -30.51 -18.37
N ALA A 166 -7.19 -29.51 -18.87
CA ALA A 166 -7.65 -28.45 -19.77
C ALA A 166 -6.76 -28.41 -21.05
N TYR A 167 -6.34 -29.59 -21.53
CA TYR A 167 -5.52 -29.83 -22.72
C TYR A 167 -4.15 -29.12 -22.76
N GLY A 168 -3.61 -28.75 -21.59
CA GLY A 168 -2.35 -28.03 -21.43
C GLY A 168 -2.45 -26.51 -21.66
N LYS A 169 -3.67 -25.96 -21.64
CA LYS A 169 -3.99 -24.56 -21.94
C LYS A 169 -4.33 -23.72 -20.69
N GLY A 170 -4.85 -24.34 -19.63
CA GLY A 170 -5.33 -23.67 -18.41
C GLY A 170 -4.31 -23.60 -17.26
N GLY A 171 -3.30 -24.48 -17.28
CA GLY A 171 -2.19 -24.49 -16.32
C GLY A 171 -2.65 -24.60 -14.86
N SER A 172 -1.91 -23.95 -13.95
CA SER A 172 -2.11 -24.11 -12.50
C SER A 172 -3.41 -23.52 -11.95
N MET A 173 -4.11 -22.69 -12.72
CA MET A 173 -5.24 -21.89 -12.22
C MET A 173 -6.60 -22.31 -12.76
N HIS A 174 -6.67 -22.96 -13.92
CA HIS A 174 -7.90 -23.19 -14.67
C HIS A 174 -8.09 -24.69 -14.99
N MET A 175 -8.42 -25.46 -13.97
CA MET A 175 -8.73 -26.90 -14.06
C MET A 175 -10.22 -27.14 -13.86
N PHE A 176 -10.85 -27.94 -14.72
CA PHE A 176 -12.29 -28.20 -14.72
C PHE A 176 -12.58 -29.71 -14.77
N ALA A 177 -13.69 -30.14 -14.17
CA ALA A 177 -14.17 -31.52 -14.26
C ALA A 177 -15.71 -31.57 -14.16
N LYS A 178 -16.32 -32.75 -14.34
CA LYS A 178 -17.77 -32.90 -14.13
C LYS A 178 -18.11 -32.59 -12.66
N GLY A 179 -18.99 -31.62 -12.43
CA GLY A 179 -19.30 -31.15 -11.07
C GLY A 179 -18.15 -30.35 -10.42
N PHE A 180 -17.21 -29.81 -11.21
CA PHE A 180 -16.14 -28.91 -10.77
C PHE A 180 -15.86 -27.80 -11.78
N TYR A 181 -16.37 -26.59 -11.52
CA TYR A 181 -16.49 -25.50 -12.49
C TYR A 181 -15.32 -24.51 -12.45
N GLY A 182 -14.13 -25.02 -12.09
CA GLY A 182 -12.90 -24.27 -12.18
C GLY A 182 -12.21 -24.03 -10.83
N GLY A 183 -10.89 -23.99 -10.90
CA GLY A 183 -10.18 -22.88 -10.28
C GLY A 183 -10.39 -21.60 -11.10
N ASN A 184 -10.42 -20.44 -10.43
CA ASN A 184 -10.46 -19.14 -11.09
C ASN A 184 -9.26 -18.27 -10.66
N GLY A 185 -8.49 -17.82 -11.66
CA GLY A 185 -7.38 -16.87 -11.50
C GLY A 185 -7.81 -15.47 -11.09
N ILE A 186 -9.02 -15.04 -11.44
CA ILE A 186 -9.54 -13.70 -11.11
C ILE A 186 -10.14 -13.74 -9.70
N VAL A 187 -9.49 -13.04 -8.77
CA VAL A 187 -9.75 -13.11 -7.33
C VAL A 187 -11.19 -12.70 -6.98
N GLY A 188 -12.03 -13.70 -6.66
CA GLY A 188 -13.42 -13.52 -6.24
C GLY A 188 -14.45 -13.65 -7.36
N ALA A 189 -14.04 -13.75 -8.63
CA ALA A 189 -14.95 -13.88 -9.77
C ALA A 189 -15.72 -15.22 -9.77
N GLN A 190 -15.19 -16.24 -9.09
CA GLN A 190 -15.89 -17.52 -8.90
C GLN A 190 -17.13 -17.41 -8.00
N VAL A 191 -17.25 -16.35 -7.19
CA VAL A 191 -18.37 -16.21 -6.23
C VAL A 191 -19.70 -15.88 -6.92
N PRO A 192 -19.80 -14.85 -7.80
CA PRO A 192 -21.02 -14.64 -8.60
C PRO A 192 -21.28 -15.77 -9.60
N VAL A 193 -20.24 -16.39 -10.17
CA VAL A 193 -20.42 -17.57 -11.06
C VAL A 193 -21.01 -18.75 -10.30
N GLY A 194 -20.52 -19.03 -9.09
CA GLY A 194 -21.10 -20.04 -8.19
C GLY A 194 -22.53 -19.74 -7.76
N ALA A 195 -22.86 -18.46 -7.53
CA ALA A 195 -24.25 -18.06 -7.30
C ALA A 195 -25.13 -18.32 -8.55
N GLY A 196 -24.57 -18.18 -9.76
CA GLY A 196 -25.21 -18.59 -11.01
C GLY A 196 -25.45 -20.11 -11.12
N LEU A 197 -24.51 -20.94 -10.67
CA LEU A 197 -24.69 -22.40 -10.59
C LEU A 197 -25.82 -22.76 -9.61
N ALA A 198 -25.81 -22.18 -8.40
CA ALA A 198 -26.87 -22.39 -7.41
C ALA A 198 -28.25 -21.88 -7.91
N PHE A 199 -28.27 -20.81 -8.72
CA PHE A 199 -29.47 -20.35 -9.41
C PHE A 199 -29.96 -21.37 -10.45
N ALA A 200 -29.06 -21.95 -11.25
CA ALA A 200 -29.40 -22.98 -12.24
C ALA A 200 -29.91 -24.28 -11.58
N GLN A 201 -29.28 -24.73 -10.50
CA GLN A 201 -29.77 -25.85 -9.67
C GLN A 201 -31.20 -25.58 -9.20
N LYS A 202 -31.45 -24.41 -8.63
CA LYS A 202 -32.80 -24.02 -8.16
C LYS A 202 -33.82 -23.89 -9.30
N TYR A 203 -33.42 -23.33 -10.44
CA TYR A 203 -34.29 -23.14 -11.60
C TYR A 203 -34.72 -24.48 -12.24
N THR A 204 -33.91 -25.53 -12.05
CA THR A 204 -34.19 -26.90 -12.53
C THR A 204 -34.81 -27.83 -11.47
N ASP A 205 -35.18 -27.29 -10.30
CA ASP A 205 -35.62 -28.03 -9.10
C ASP A 205 -34.67 -29.18 -8.68
N SER A 206 -33.38 -29.01 -8.97
CA SER A 206 -32.36 -30.01 -8.71
C SER A 206 -31.90 -29.92 -7.26
N LYS A 207 -32.23 -30.94 -6.44
CA LYS A 207 -31.74 -31.10 -5.06
C LYS A 207 -30.24 -31.42 -5.05
N LYS A 208 -29.45 -30.35 -5.03
CA LYS A 208 -27.98 -30.30 -4.98
C LYS A 208 -27.57 -29.10 -4.14
N ALA A 209 -26.39 -29.15 -3.55
CA ALA A 209 -25.69 -27.97 -3.06
C ALA A 209 -24.74 -27.41 -4.13
N THR A 210 -24.48 -26.10 -4.08
CA THR A 210 -23.28 -25.51 -4.72
C THR A 210 -22.29 -25.06 -3.65
N VAL A 211 -21.07 -25.60 -3.66
CA VAL A 211 -19.97 -25.18 -2.78
C VAL A 211 -19.09 -24.16 -3.49
N ILE A 212 -19.04 -22.94 -2.96
CA ILE A 212 -18.48 -21.74 -3.61
C ILE A 212 -17.31 -21.22 -2.77
N LEU A 213 -16.08 -21.53 -3.18
CA LEU A 213 -14.88 -21.35 -2.36
C LEU A 213 -14.04 -20.14 -2.78
N TYR A 214 -13.56 -19.37 -1.81
CA TYR A 214 -12.77 -18.16 -2.00
C TYR A 214 -11.85 -17.90 -0.80
N GLY A 215 -10.69 -17.25 -1.02
CA GLY A 215 -9.76 -16.92 0.07
C GLY A 215 -10.11 -15.64 0.82
N ASP A 216 -9.56 -15.49 2.03
CA ASP A 216 -9.70 -14.31 2.89
C ASP A 216 -9.50 -12.94 2.19
N GLY A 217 -8.53 -12.85 1.28
CA GLY A 217 -8.27 -11.66 0.47
C GLY A 217 -9.34 -11.35 -0.58
N ALA A 218 -10.11 -12.35 -1.04
CA ALA A 218 -11.23 -12.17 -1.96
C ALA A 218 -12.49 -11.64 -1.24
N SER A 219 -12.64 -11.95 0.05
CA SER A 219 -13.79 -11.57 0.89
C SER A 219 -14.03 -10.06 1.02
N ASN A 220 -13.11 -9.22 0.53
CA ASN A 220 -13.21 -7.75 0.51
C ASN A 220 -13.70 -7.18 -0.84
N GLN A 221 -13.98 -8.02 -1.86
CA GLN A 221 -14.44 -7.58 -3.18
C GLN A 221 -15.95 -7.33 -3.21
N GLY A 222 -16.41 -6.26 -3.90
CA GLY A 222 -17.83 -5.89 -4.01
C GLY A 222 -18.73 -7.04 -4.53
N GLN A 223 -18.29 -7.69 -5.61
CA GLN A 223 -18.94 -8.85 -6.22
C GLN A 223 -19.28 -10.00 -5.26
N VAL A 224 -18.57 -10.14 -4.13
CA VAL A 224 -18.87 -11.15 -3.10
C VAL A 224 -20.12 -10.75 -2.30
N PHE A 225 -20.22 -9.49 -1.88
CA PHE A 225 -21.39 -8.96 -1.17
C PHE A 225 -22.62 -8.86 -2.09
N GLU A 226 -22.41 -8.53 -3.37
CA GLU A 226 -23.45 -8.56 -4.40
C GLU A 226 -24.00 -9.98 -4.59
N ALA A 227 -23.12 -10.98 -4.75
CA ALA A 227 -23.50 -12.38 -4.86
C ALA A 227 -24.24 -12.89 -3.61
N PHE A 228 -23.80 -12.49 -2.40
CA PHE A 228 -24.50 -12.79 -1.15
C PHE A 228 -25.93 -12.20 -1.15
N ASN A 229 -26.08 -10.94 -1.54
CA ASN A 229 -27.38 -10.26 -1.59
C ASN A 229 -28.35 -10.99 -2.54
N MET A 230 -27.90 -11.29 -3.76
CA MET A 230 -28.71 -12.00 -4.75
C MET A 230 -29.05 -13.43 -4.29
N ALA A 231 -28.09 -14.15 -3.71
CA ALA A 231 -28.30 -15.50 -3.21
C ALA A 231 -29.28 -15.56 -2.03
N LYS A 232 -29.26 -14.57 -1.12
CA LYS A 232 -30.25 -14.49 -0.02
C LYS A 232 -31.63 -14.12 -0.55
N LEU A 233 -31.71 -13.09 -1.41
CA LEU A 233 -32.97 -12.61 -2.01
C LEU A 233 -33.70 -13.75 -2.75
N TRP A 234 -32.97 -14.53 -3.53
CA TRP A 234 -33.51 -15.66 -4.28
C TRP A 234 -33.55 -16.98 -3.50
N LYS A 235 -33.05 -17.03 -2.26
CA LYS A 235 -32.90 -18.23 -1.42
C LYS A 235 -32.23 -19.40 -2.17
N LEU A 236 -31.00 -19.20 -2.64
CA LEU A 236 -30.25 -20.20 -3.42
C LEU A 236 -29.60 -21.28 -2.53
N PRO A 237 -29.40 -22.51 -3.04
CA PRO A 237 -28.67 -23.59 -2.35
C PRO A 237 -27.14 -23.39 -2.40
N ALA A 238 -26.67 -22.26 -1.89
CA ALA A 238 -25.28 -21.79 -2.01
C ALA A 238 -24.52 -21.82 -0.68
N LEU A 239 -23.42 -22.57 -0.63
CA LEU A 239 -22.48 -22.64 0.50
C LEU A 239 -21.23 -21.79 0.19
N PHE A 240 -21.18 -20.58 0.73
CA PHE A 240 -20.12 -19.61 0.48
C PHE A 240 -18.94 -19.80 1.45
N GLY A 241 -17.93 -20.58 1.05
CA GLY A 241 -16.80 -20.95 1.89
C GLY A 241 -15.58 -20.03 1.76
N CYS A 242 -15.27 -19.28 2.82
CA CYS A 242 -14.04 -18.52 2.98
C CYS A 242 -12.90 -19.39 3.53
N GLU A 243 -11.87 -19.66 2.73
CA GLU A 243 -10.60 -20.23 3.17
C GLU A 243 -9.78 -19.17 3.93
N ASN A 244 -9.95 -19.10 5.26
CA ASN A 244 -9.22 -18.16 6.12
C ASN A 244 -7.86 -18.72 6.55
N ASN A 245 -6.91 -18.72 5.62
CA ASN A 245 -5.49 -19.02 5.84
C ASN A 245 -4.67 -17.81 6.33
N LYS A 246 -5.34 -16.79 6.89
CA LYS A 246 -4.79 -15.59 7.53
C LYS A 246 -4.05 -14.58 6.63
N TYR A 247 -3.77 -14.89 5.36
CA TYR A 247 -2.93 -14.05 4.49
C TYR A 247 -3.44 -13.95 3.04
N GLY A 248 -4.21 -12.90 2.75
CA GLY A 248 -4.54 -12.46 1.40
C GLY A 248 -3.28 -12.04 0.62
N MET A 249 -2.82 -12.90 -0.28
CA MET A 249 -1.50 -12.82 -0.93
C MET A 249 -0.38 -12.77 0.13
N GLY A 250 0.12 -11.57 0.46
CA GLY A 250 1.10 -11.33 1.54
C GLY A 250 0.63 -10.34 2.61
N THR A 251 -0.64 -9.93 2.61
CA THR A 251 -1.21 -9.03 3.63
C THR A 251 -2.03 -9.84 4.62
N SER A 252 -1.71 -9.76 5.91
CA SER A 252 -2.47 -10.46 6.94
C SER A 252 -3.91 -9.95 7.04
N ALA A 253 -4.85 -10.83 7.37
CA ALA A 253 -6.28 -10.52 7.45
C ALA A 253 -6.58 -9.25 8.28
N ALA A 254 -5.98 -9.11 9.47
CA ALA A 254 -6.18 -7.93 10.33
C ALA A 254 -5.66 -6.59 9.75
N ARG A 255 -4.90 -6.62 8.65
CA ARG A 255 -4.41 -5.44 7.92
C ARG A 255 -5.20 -5.14 6.64
N SER A 256 -5.96 -6.11 6.11
CA SER A 256 -6.76 -5.99 4.89
C SER A 256 -8.26 -5.93 5.14
N SER A 257 -8.73 -6.40 6.31
CA SER A 257 -10.14 -6.62 6.63
C SER A 257 -10.57 -5.92 7.91
N ALA A 258 -11.58 -5.05 7.83
CA ALA A 258 -12.14 -4.36 9.00
C ALA A 258 -12.95 -5.30 9.93
N LEU A 259 -13.54 -6.35 9.36
CA LEU A 259 -14.18 -7.46 10.10
C LEU A 259 -13.47 -8.77 9.72
N THR A 260 -12.66 -9.30 10.63
CA THR A 260 -11.86 -10.53 10.42
C THR A 260 -12.62 -11.83 10.68
N ASP A 261 -13.82 -11.75 11.26
CA ASP A 261 -14.79 -12.84 11.29
C ASP A 261 -15.52 -12.88 9.93
N TYR A 262 -14.98 -13.65 8.99
CA TYR A 262 -15.50 -13.75 7.63
C TYR A 262 -16.88 -14.43 7.59
N TYR A 263 -17.13 -15.41 8.47
CA TYR A 263 -18.45 -16.05 8.58
C TYR A 263 -19.60 -15.08 8.95
N LYS A 264 -19.31 -13.96 9.63
CA LYS A 264 -20.28 -12.91 9.97
C LYS A 264 -20.58 -11.95 8.80
N ARG A 265 -19.80 -11.98 7.71
CA ARG A 265 -19.92 -11.04 6.57
C ARG A 265 -21.16 -11.25 5.70
N GLY A 266 -21.86 -12.37 5.86
CA GLY A 266 -23.18 -12.57 5.28
C GLY A 266 -24.23 -11.57 5.75
N GLN A 267 -24.01 -10.90 6.90
CA GLN A 267 -24.91 -9.95 7.58
C GLN A 267 -26.28 -10.52 7.95
N TYR A 268 -27.10 -10.82 6.94
CA TYR A 268 -28.41 -11.47 7.00
C TYR A 268 -28.38 -12.91 6.47
N ILE A 269 -27.24 -13.38 5.98
CA ILE A 269 -26.97 -14.81 5.73
C ILE A 269 -26.35 -15.39 7.02
N PRO A 270 -26.93 -16.46 7.59
CA PRO A 270 -26.32 -17.17 8.70
C PRO A 270 -24.92 -17.68 8.38
N GLY A 271 -24.11 -17.84 9.42
CA GLY A 271 -22.68 -18.09 9.32
C GLY A 271 -22.19 -19.19 10.24
N LEU A 272 -21.21 -19.96 9.77
CA LEU A 272 -20.52 -20.99 10.54
C LEU A 272 -19.00 -20.89 10.35
N LYS A 273 -18.28 -20.60 11.42
CA LYS A 273 -16.82 -20.67 11.52
C LYS A 273 -16.42 -22.10 11.88
N ILE A 274 -15.39 -22.63 11.25
CA ILE A 274 -15.01 -24.05 11.28
C ILE A 274 -13.51 -24.17 11.53
N ASN A 275 -13.09 -25.10 12.38
CA ASN A 275 -11.69 -25.54 12.45
C ASN A 275 -11.29 -26.22 11.12
N GLY A 276 -10.64 -25.47 10.23
CA GLY A 276 -10.22 -25.92 8.90
C GLY A 276 -8.93 -26.72 8.87
N MET A 277 -8.44 -27.18 10.04
CA MET A 277 -7.34 -28.14 10.18
C MET A 277 -7.84 -29.52 10.65
N ASP A 278 -9.06 -29.61 11.20
CA ASP A 278 -9.71 -30.84 11.63
C ASP A 278 -10.69 -31.32 10.54
N ILE A 279 -10.33 -32.41 9.85
CA ILE A 279 -11.11 -32.95 8.72
C ILE A 279 -12.52 -33.42 9.14
N LEU A 280 -12.70 -33.84 10.40
CA LEU A 280 -14.00 -34.30 10.91
C LEU A 280 -14.92 -33.09 11.22
N ALA A 281 -14.34 -32.00 11.72
CA ALA A 281 -15.04 -30.71 11.84
C ALA A 281 -15.47 -30.17 10.46
N VAL A 282 -14.58 -30.19 9.46
CA VAL A 282 -14.92 -29.79 8.08
C VAL A 282 -16.06 -30.65 7.52
N LYS A 283 -15.96 -31.99 7.63
CA LYS A 283 -17.01 -32.91 7.15
C LYS A 283 -18.36 -32.64 7.81
N ALA A 284 -18.41 -32.56 9.14
CA ALA A 284 -19.67 -32.33 9.86
C ALA A 284 -20.32 -30.98 9.50
N ALA A 285 -19.52 -29.91 9.39
CA ALA A 285 -20.01 -28.60 8.99
C ALA A 285 -20.59 -28.58 7.57
N VAL A 286 -19.96 -29.30 6.62
CA VAL A 286 -20.41 -29.35 5.22
C VAL A 286 -21.62 -30.28 5.05
N GLN A 287 -21.69 -31.39 5.80
CA GLN A 287 -22.90 -32.23 5.83
C GLN A 287 -24.10 -31.45 6.39
N TYR A 288 -23.92 -30.67 7.45
CA TYR A 288 -24.93 -29.76 7.98
C TYR A 288 -25.33 -28.68 6.95
N GLY A 289 -24.34 -28.03 6.32
CA GLY A 289 -24.59 -27.00 5.31
C GLY A 289 -25.36 -27.53 4.10
N LYS A 290 -25.01 -28.73 3.63
CA LYS A 290 -25.73 -29.40 2.53
C LYS A 290 -27.20 -29.64 2.89
N GLN A 291 -27.47 -30.25 4.05
CA GLN A 291 -28.83 -30.47 4.55
C GLN A 291 -29.62 -29.15 4.63
N TRP A 292 -29.01 -28.10 5.20
CA TRP A 292 -29.59 -26.75 5.26
C TRP A 292 -29.99 -26.19 3.88
N THR A 293 -29.18 -26.41 2.85
CA THR A 293 -29.53 -26.00 1.47
C THR A 293 -30.59 -26.89 0.83
N GLU A 294 -30.60 -28.20 1.08
CA GLU A 294 -31.59 -29.15 0.55
C GLU A 294 -33.00 -28.99 1.18
N ASP A 295 -33.05 -28.57 2.45
CA ASP A 295 -34.28 -28.18 3.17
C ASP A 295 -34.81 -26.79 2.77
N GLY A 296 -34.10 -26.08 1.88
CA GLY A 296 -34.56 -24.82 1.28
C GLY A 296 -34.44 -23.59 2.16
N HIS A 297 -33.63 -23.64 3.24
CA HIS A 297 -33.36 -22.48 4.10
C HIS A 297 -32.60 -21.35 3.38
N GLY A 298 -31.97 -21.65 2.23
CA GLY A 298 -31.24 -20.71 1.39
C GLY A 298 -29.73 -20.76 1.66
N PRO A 299 -28.98 -19.69 1.36
CA PRO A 299 -27.53 -19.73 1.44
C PRO A 299 -27.00 -19.78 2.87
N LEU A 300 -25.74 -20.17 3.01
CA LEU A 300 -24.98 -20.21 4.25
C LEU A 300 -23.54 -19.71 4.00
N VAL A 301 -22.96 -18.95 4.92
CA VAL A 301 -21.55 -18.51 4.84
C VAL A 301 -20.69 -19.38 5.75
N LEU A 302 -19.63 -19.97 5.21
CA LEU A 302 -18.69 -20.81 5.95
C LEU A 302 -17.32 -20.11 6.05
N GLU A 303 -16.63 -20.23 7.17
CA GLU A 303 -15.23 -19.79 7.32
C GLU A 303 -14.36 -20.95 7.80
N TYR A 304 -13.53 -21.49 6.89
CA TYR A 304 -12.54 -22.52 7.22
C TYR A 304 -11.29 -21.84 7.79
N VAL A 305 -11.10 -21.92 9.10
CA VAL A 305 -9.90 -21.43 9.78
C VAL A 305 -8.76 -22.43 9.53
N THR A 306 -7.96 -22.17 8.50
CA THR A 306 -6.93 -23.09 7.98
C THR A 306 -5.55 -22.41 7.89
N TYR A 307 -4.54 -23.06 7.31
CA TYR A 307 -3.20 -22.48 7.11
C TYR A 307 -2.46 -23.13 5.93
N ARG A 308 -1.79 -22.30 5.09
CA ARG A 308 -0.94 -22.80 3.99
C ARG A 308 0.54 -22.65 4.31
N TYR A 309 1.35 -23.68 4.03
CA TYR A 309 2.79 -23.66 4.28
C TYR A 309 3.59 -22.93 3.19
N GLY A 310 3.11 -22.92 1.94
CA GLY A 310 3.75 -22.22 0.83
C GLY A 310 3.54 -20.69 0.82
N GLY A 311 4.14 -20.00 -0.14
CA GLY A 311 3.93 -18.58 -0.44
C GLY A 311 2.50 -18.24 -0.89
N HIS A 312 2.29 -17.07 -1.48
CA HIS A 312 1.13 -16.85 -2.34
C HIS A 312 1.19 -17.76 -3.58
N SER A 313 2.33 -17.80 -4.26
CA SER A 313 2.62 -18.67 -5.41
C SER A 313 4.03 -19.25 -5.26
N MET A 314 4.42 -20.17 -6.13
CA MET A 314 5.78 -20.73 -6.15
C MET A 314 6.89 -19.71 -6.54
N SER A 315 6.52 -18.52 -7.01
CA SER A 315 7.46 -17.40 -7.23
C SER A 315 7.57 -16.45 -6.02
N ASP A 316 6.74 -16.64 -4.99
CA ASP A 316 6.77 -15.86 -3.75
C ASP A 316 7.39 -16.71 -2.63
N PRO A 317 8.55 -16.33 -2.06
CA PRO A 317 9.17 -17.08 -0.98
C PRO A 317 8.38 -17.04 0.34
N GLY A 318 7.39 -16.14 0.48
CA GLY A 318 6.52 -16.05 1.66
C GLY A 318 7.17 -15.47 2.93
N THR A 319 8.49 -15.30 2.94
CA THR A 319 9.33 -14.86 4.08
C THR A 319 9.23 -13.37 4.41
N THR A 320 8.68 -12.55 3.51
CA THR A 320 8.57 -11.09 3.70
C THR A 320 7.37 -10.68 4.56
N TYR A 321 6.51 -11.63 4.94
CA TYR A 321 5.27 -11.36 5.69
C TYR A 321 4.86 -12.47 6.69
N ARG A 322 5.66 -13.53 6.84
CA ARG A 322 5.55 -14.61 7.84
C ARG A 322 6.94 -15.02 8.29
N THR A 323 7.08 -15.43 9.55
CA THR A 323 8.35 -15.95 10.08
C THR A 323 8.47 -17.46 9.81
N ARG A 324 9.69 -18.01 9.90
CA ARG A 324 9.90 -19.46 9.72
C ARG A 324 9.31 -20.26 10.88
N GLU A 325 9.36 -19.69 12.07
CA GLU A 325 8.90 -20.24 13.35
C GLU A 325 7.38 -20.34 13.36
N GLU A 326 6.67 -19.37 12.78
CA GLU A 326 5.22 -19.41 12.58
C GLU A 326 4.80 -20.63 11.73
N ILE A 327 5.44 -20.82 10.57
CA ILE A 327 5.16 -21.91 9.64
C ILE A 327 5.57 -23.26 10.25
N GLN A 328 6.73 -23.32 10.90
CA GLN A 328 7.23 -24.53 11.57
C GLN A 328 6.30 -24.95 12.72
N ARG A 329 5.86 -24.02 13.57
CA ARG A 329 4.88 -24.28 14.64
C ARG A 329 3.55 -24.79 14.07
N MET A 330 3.02 -24.14 13.02
CA MET A 330 1.77 -24.61 12.38
C MET A 330 1.91 -26.03 11.81
N ARG A 331 3.09 -26.39 11.26
CA ARG A 331 3.37 -27.75 10.79
C ARG A 331 3.60 -28.76 11.93
N SER A 332 4.21 -28.36 13.04
CA SER A 332 4.53 -29.29 14.13
C SER A 332 3.39 -29.52 15.14
N THR A 333 2.42 -28.58 15.25
CA THR A 333 1.33 -28.70 16.24
C THR A 333 -0.08 -28.66 15.65
N ASN A 334 -0.26 -28.41 14.35
CA ASN A 334 -1.59 -28.29 13.72
C ASN A 334 -1.67 -28.89 12.29
N ASP A 335 -0.77 -29.80 11.88
CA ASP A 335 -0.87 -30.41 10.53
C ASP A 335 -2.08 -31.38 10.44
N PRO A 336 -2.90 -31.28 9.37
CA PRO A 336 -4.16 -32.03 9.28
C PRO A 336 -3.97 -33.55 9.10
N ILE A 337 -2.86 -33.95 8.47
CA ILE A 337 -2.52 -35.35 8.24
C ILE A 337 -1.98 -35.96 9.54
N ALA A 338 -1.16 -35.22 10.28
CA ALA A 338 -0.73 -35.61 11.62
C ALA A 338 -1.93 -35.76 12.59
N GLY A 339 -2.90 -34.84 12.53
CA GLY A 339 -4.10 -34.87 13.37
C GLY A 339 -4.96 -36.13 13.17
N ILE A 340 -5.35 -36.43 11.91
CA ILE A 340 -6.15 -37.64 11.65
C ILE A 340 -5.33 -38.93 11.86
N LYS A 341 -4.00 -38.91 11.62
CA LYS A 341 -3.11 -40.03 11.95
C LYS A 341 -3.12 -40.34 13.43
N GLN A 342 -3.03 -39.31 14.28
CA GLN A 342 -3.13 -39.48 15.71
C GLN A 342 -4.48 -40.10 16.09
N HIS A 343 -5.60 -39.57 15.59
CA HIS A 343 -6.93 -40.14 15.86
C HIS A 343 -7.04 -41.61 15.45
N ILE A 344 -6.55 -41.98 14.27
CA ILE A 344 -6.60 -43.37 13.79
C ILE A 344 -5.81 -44.33 14.72
N LEU A 345 -4.63 -43.93 15.18
CA LEU A 345 -3.81 -44.71 16.10
C LEU A 345 -4.41 -44.75 17.52
N ASP A 346 -4.77 -43.59 18.06
CA ASP A 346 -5.34 -43.47 19.41
C ASP A 346 -6.66 -44.25 19.55
N TRP A 347 -7.44 -44.40 18.47
CA TRP A 347 -8.74 -45.08 18.50
C TRP A 347 -8.69 -46.56 18.10
N GLY A 348 -7.51 -47.12 17.77
CA GLY A 348 -7.41 -48.52 17.31
C GLY A 348 -8.11 -48.77 15.97
N VAL A 349 -8.05 -47.78 15.08
CA VAL A 349 -8.66 -47.83 13.73
C VAL A 349 -7.70 -48.47 12.73
N ALA A 350 -6.40 -48.20 12.83
CA ALA A 350 -5.33 -48.82 12.04
C ALA A 350 -4.06 -48.95 12.90
N GLU A 351 -3.21 -49.93 12.59
CA GLU A 351 -1.86 -50.02 13.17
C GLU A 351 -0.89 -49.09 12.43
N GLU A 352 0.23 -48.72 13.08
CA GLU A 352 1.17 -47.74 12.50
C GLU A 352 1.80 -48.23 11.17
N ASP A 353 2.00 -49.54 11.02
CA ASP A 353 2.54 -50.15 9.80
C ASP A 353 1.51 -50.23 8.66
N GLU A 354 0.21 -50.26 8.98
CA GLU A 354 -0.85 -50.09 7.98
C GLU A 354 -0.81 -48.66 7.42
N LEU A 355 -0.64 -47.65 8.28
CA LEU A 355 -0.50 -46.25 7.86
C LEU A 355 0.79 -46.00 7.07
N LYS A 356 1.93 -46.60 7.45
CA LYS A 356 3.17 -46.57 6.64
C LYS A 356 2.98 -47.22 5.27
N THR A 357 2.14 -48.24 5.17
CA THR A 357 1.78 -48.89 3.91
C THR A 357 0.95 -47.96 3.03
N ILE A 358 -0.07 -47.30 3.59
CA ILE A 358 -0.86 -46.27 2.89
C ILE A 358 0.03 -45.10 2.42
N ASP A 359 0.96 -44.62 3.26
CA ASP A 359 1.92 -43.56 2.92
C ASP A 359 2.80 -43.96 1.72
N LYS A 360 3.29 -45.21 1.72
CA LYS A 360 4.11 -45.78 0.65
C LYS A 360 3.33 -45.94 -0.66
N GLU A 361 2.11 -46.46 -0.59
CA GLU A 361 1.25 -46.64 -1.77
C GLU A 361 0.85 -45.32 -2.41
N ALA A 362 0.39 -44.35 -1.61
CA ALA A 362 0.03 -43.02 -2.10
C ALA A 362 1.22 -42.34 -2.79
N ARG A 363 2.43 -42.47 -2.22
CA ARG A 363 3.66 -41.97 -2.82
C ARG A 363 4.07 -42.72 -4.09
N SER A 364 3.87 -44.04 -4.17
CA SER A 364 4.13 -44.82 -5.38
C SER A 364 3.20 -44.37 -6.51
N HIS A 365 1.90 -44.37 -6.24
CA HIS A 365 0.86 -43.95 -7.19
C HIS A 365 1.10 -42.52 -7.72
N VAL A 366 1.43 -41.56 -6.86
CA VAL A 366 1.77 -40.19 -7.29
C VAL A 366 3.02 -40.16 -8.17
N ASN A 367 4.07 -40.94 -7.85
CA ASN A 367 5.27 -40.99 -8.70
C ASN A 367 4.99 -41.62 -10.08
N GLU A 368 4.18 -42.68 -10.12
CA GLU A 368 3.76 -43.36 -11.35
C GLU A 368 2.91 -42.43 -12.24
N GLU A 369 1.94 -41.73 -11.66
CA GLU A 369 1.10 -40.74 -12.35
C GLU A 369 1.90 -39.53 -12.84
N VAL A 370 2.89 -39.06 -12.06
CA VAL A 370 3.81 -37.99 -12.46
C VAL A 370 4.70 -38.44 -13.61
N ALA A 371 5.28 -39.64 -13.56
CA ALA A 371 6.10 -40.16 -14.65
C ALA A 371 5.29 -40.32 -15.95
N ALA A 372 4.04 -40.78 -15.84
CA ALA A 372 3.11 -40.82 -16.98
C ALA A 372 2.84 -39.41 -17.55
N ALA A 373 2.62 -38.41 -16.69
CA ALA A 373 2.41 -37.02 -17.11
C ALA A 373 3.64 -36.38 -17.77
N GLU A 374 4.85 -36.68 -17.30
CA GLU A 374 6.09 -36.19 -17.91
C GLU A 374 6.35 -36.80 -19.31
N ALA A 375 5.81 -38.00 -19.57
CA ALA A 375 5.87 -38.69 -20.85
C ALA A 375 4.80 -38.27 -21.88
N MET A 376 3.74 -37.56 -21.47
CA MET A 376 2.68 -37.08 -22.37
C MET A 376 3.21 -36.15 -23.47
N ALA A 377 2.57 -36.14 -24.64
CA ALA A 377 2.90 -35.17 -25.69
C ALA A 377 2.57 -33.72 -25.28
N HIS A 378 3.36 -32.75 -25.75
CA HIS A 378 2.94 -31.34 -25.76
C HIS A 378 1.84 -31.12 -26.83
N PRO A 379 0.96 -30.12 -26.67
CA PRO A 379 0.08 -29.68 -27.75
C PRO A 379 0.87 -29.26 -29.00
N GLU A 380 0.31 -29.50 -30.19
CA GLU A 380 0.93 -29.07 -31.43
C GLU A 380 1.03 -27.54 -31.48
N ALA A 381 2.18 -27.01 -31.90
CA ALA A 381 2.42 -25.57 -32.02
C ALA A 381 1.79 -24.97 -33.31
N THR A 382 0.49 -25.22 -33.54
CA THR A 382 -0.25 -24.69 -34.70
C THR A 382 -1.25 -23.61 -34.28
N PRO A 383 -1.54 -22.60 -35.14
CA PRO A 383 -2.53 -21.57 -34.84
C PRO A 383 -3.93 -22.10 -34.50
N LYS A 384 -4.29 -23.31 -34.99
CA LYS A 384 -5.55 -23.98 -34.66
C LYS A 384 -5.67 -24.25 -33.15
N ILE A 385 -4.60 -24.73 -32.50
CA ILE A 385 -4.60 -25.12 -31.09
C ILE A 385 -4.81 -23.91 -30.16
N LEU A 386 -4.50 -22.69 -30.61
CA LEU A 386 -4.72 -21.44 -29.87
C LEU A 386 -6.20 -21.06 -29.74
N PHE A 387 -7.05 -21.46 -30.69
CA PHE A 387 -8.47 -21.10 -30.73
C PHE A 387 -9.41 -22.29 -30.45
N GLU A 388 -8.93 -23.51 -30.68
CA GLU A 388 -9.60 -24.75 -30.29
C GLU A 388 -9.92 -24.75 -28.78
N ASP A 389 -11.13 -25.18 -28.41
CA ASP A 389 -11.67 -25.24 -27.04
C ASP A 389 -11.87 -23.88 -26.33
N ILE A 390 -11.51 -22.75 -26.96
CA ILE A 390 -11.74 -21.39 -26.42
C ILE A 390 -13.13 -20.85 -26.77
N TYR A 391 -13.65 -21.23 -27.93
CA TYR A 391 -14.96 -20.78 -28.45
C TYR A 391 -15.99 -21.92 -28.45
N VAL A 392 -17.27 -21.57 -28.46
CA VAL A 392 -18.34 -22.54 -28.78
C VAL A 392 -18.17 -22.96 -30.25
N ARG A 393 -18.23 -24.27 -30.53
CA ARG A 393 -18.06 -24.79 -31.89
C ARG A 393 -19.06 -24.16 -32.87
N GLY A 394 -18.55 -23.55 -33.93
CA GLY A 394 -19.32 -22.74 -34.89
C GLY A 394 -19.27 -21.23 -34.62
N THR A 395 -18.60 -20.76 -33.57
CA THR A 395 -18.41 -19.32 -33.25
C THR A 395 -16.94 -18.87 -33.34
N GLU A 396 -16.05 -19.72 -33.84
CA GLU A 396 -14.63 -19.42 -34.05
C GLU A 396 -14.44 -18.30 -35.10
N PRO A 397 -13.53 -17.32 -34.89
CA PRO A 397 -13.31 -16.22 -35.84
C PRO A 397 -12.80 -16.70 -37.22
N HIS A 398 -13.70 -16.75 -38.22
CA HIS A 398 -13.44 -17.32 -39.56
C HIS A 398 -12.18 -16.83 -40.28
N LYS A 399 -11.71 -15.59 -40.03
CA LYS A 399 -10.54 -15.01 -40.71
C LYS A 399 -9.29 -15.89 -40.61
N PHE A 400 -9.03 -16.49 -39.44
CA PHE A 400 -7.82 -17.29 -39.18
C PHE A 400 -7.84 -18.69 -39.80
N PHE A 401 -8.99 -19.17 -40.27
CA PHE A 401 -9.17 -20.53 -40.80
C PHE A 401 -9.37 -20.60 -42.32
N SER A 402 -9.25 -19.46 -43.01
CA SER A 402 -9.63 -19.32 -44.43
C SER A 402 -8.60 -19.84 -45.45
N GLN A 403 -7.38 -20.22 -45.05
CA GLN A 403 -6.34 -20.76 -45.94
C GLN A 403 -6.16 -22.28 -45.79
N ALA A 404 -7.21 -23.03 -46.11
CA ALA A 404 -7.20 -24.50 -46.10
C ALA A 404 -7.75 -25.12 -47.41
N ASN A 405 -7.55 -24.48 -48.56
CA ASN A 405 -7.71 -25.11 -49.87
C ASN A 405 -6.90 -24.39 -50.98
N GLY A 406 -5.80 -25.01 -51.42
CA GLY A 406 -5.24 -24.87 -52.77
C GLY A 406 -4.52 -23.57 -53.15
N THR A 407 -3.25 -23.40 -52.76
CA THR A 407 -2.13 -23.07 -53.69
C THR A 407 -0.77 -23.18 -52.98
N LYS A 408 0.33 -23.28 -53.75
CA LYS A 408 1.68 -23.57 -53.21
C LYS A 408 2.33 -22.34 -52.57
N ALA A 409 2.62 -22.41 -51.26
CA ALA A 409 3.57 -21.53 -50.59
C ALA A 409 5.00 -22.10 -50.64
N LYS A 410 6.02 -21.23 -50.55
CA LYS A 410 7.44 -21.62 -50.54
C LYS A 410 7.87 -22.17 -49.16
N PRO A 411 8.91 -23.02 -49.08
CA PRO A 411 9.40 -23.54 -47.80
C PRO A 411 9.99 -22.42 -46.93
N ALA A 412 9.75 -22.52 -45.61
CA ALA A 412 10.45 -21.72 -44.62
C ALA A 412 11.86 -22.29 -44.38
N PRO A 413 12.88 -21.46 -44.11
CA PRO A 413 14.24 -21.94 -43.89
C PRO A 413 14.35 -22.70 -42.56
N SER A 414 14.80 -23.95 -42.62
CA SER A 414 15.00 -24.80 -41.44
C SER A 414 16.38 -24.59 -40.83
N GLN A 415 16.45 -23.95 -39.66
CA GLN A 415 17.47 -24.31 -38.66
C GLN A 415 17.02 -23.93 -37.23
N GLN A 416 16.81 -24.96 -36.42
CA GLN A 416 16.49 -24.86 -35.00
C GLN A 416 17.76 -25.18 -34.20
N THR A 417 18.55 -24.16 -33.86
CA THR A 417 19.79 -24.35 -33.08
C THR A 417 19.55 -24.21 -31.58
N THR A 418 19.93 -25.23 -30.82
CA THR A 418 19.74 -25.33 -29.36
C THR A 418 20.64 -24.38 -28.58
N LEU A 419 20.06 -23.59 -27.66
CA LEU A 419 20.82 -22.90 -26.62
C LEU A 419 21.15 -23.86 -25.47
N SER A 420 22.28 -24.56 -25.60
CA SER A 420 22.86 -25.35 -24.50
C SER A 420 23.66 -24.44 -23.56
N PHE A 421 23.34 -24.49 -22.26
CA PHE A 421 24.21 -23.95 -21.23
C PHE A 421 25.31 -24.95 -20.91
N SER A 422 26.57 -24.54 -20.93
CA SER A 422 27.70 -25.32 -20.43
C SER A 422 28.69 -24.44 -19.67
N THR A 423 29.38 -25.03 -18.71
CA THR A 423 30.30 -24.37 -17.78
C THR A 423 31.73 -24.24 -18.34
N LYS A 424 32.54 -23.35 -17.75
CA LYS A 424 33.89 -23.00 -18.21
C LYS A 424 34.88 -24.18 -18.15
N ALA A 425 35.66 -24.37 -19.22
CA ALA A 425 37.06 -24.82 -19.12
C ALA A 425 37.94 -24.30 -20.29
N THR A 426 38.92 -23.46 -19.93
CA THR A 426 40.17 -23.04 -20.60
C THR A 426 40.66 -23.62 -21.96
N THR A 427 41.31 -22.74 -22.75
CA THR A 427 42.65 -22.85 -23.42
C THR A 427 42.73 -22.58 -24.95
N LYS A 428 43.29 -21.39 -25.29
CA LYS A 428 44.15 -20.98 -26.44
C LYS A 428 43.95 -21.49 -27.90
N LYS A 429 44.15 -20.50 -28.79
CA LYS A 429 44.83 -20.49 -30.12
C LYS A 429 44.03 -20.77 -31.42
N LYS A 430 43.89 -19.67 -32.19
CA LYS A 430 44.35 -19.47 -33.59
C LYS A 430 43.78 -20.34 -34.74
N GLN A 431 43.04 -19.64 -35.62
CA GLN A 431 43.48 -19.26 -36.99
C GLN A 431 42.74 -19.88 -38.21
N ASP A 432 42.10 -18.97 -38.97
CA ASP A 432 41.82 -18.83 -40.42
C ASP A 432 41.16 -19.95 -41.29
N ASP A 433 40.15 -19.47 -42.05
CA ASP A 433 39.80 -19.71 -43.46
C ASP A 433 38.94 -20.86 -44.06
N GLU A 434 38.01 -20.40 -44.92
CA GLU A 434 37.49 -20.87 -46.21
C GLU A 434 36.93 -22.28 -46.51
N THR A 435 35.62 -22.30 -46.87
CA THR A 435 34.98 -23.07 -47.98
C THR A 435 34.91 -24.62 -47.92
N ALA A 436 34.12 -25.34 -48.74
CA ALA A 436 32.74 -25.18 -49.24
C ALA A 436 32.27 -26.50 -49.94
N ALA A 437 30.96 -26.76 -50.03
CA ALA A 437 30.31 -27.76 -50.93
C ALA A 437 30.59 -29.28 -50.61
N VAL A 438 29.85 -30.31 -51.08
CA VAL A 438 28.52 -30.45 -51.74
C VAL A 438 27.98 -31.91 -51.62
N ASP A 439 26.64 -32.05 -51.55
CA ASP A 439 25.67 -33.14 -51.92
C ASP A 439 25.91 -34.68 -51.79
N GLY A 440 24.78 -35.44 -51.71
CA GLY A 440 24.63 -36.89 -51.97
C GLY A 440 24.29 -37.76 -50.75
N GLU A 441 23.04 -37.97 -50.30
CA GLU A 441 21.87 -38.73 -50.85
C GLU A 441 21.86 -40.27 -50.61
N GLU A 442 20.71 -40.75 -50.10
CA GLU A 442 20.11 -42.12 -50.02
C GLU A 442 20.94 -43.36 -49.52
N GLY A 443 20.41 -44.31 -48.75
CA GLY A 443 19.11 -44.40 -48.05
C GLY A 443 18.72 -45.82 -47.53
N VAL A 444 17.69 -45.87 -46.67
CA VAL A 444 16.66 -46.94 -46.52
C VAL A 444 16.93 -48.26 -45.72
N GLU A 445 16.05 -48.50 -44.72
CA GLU A 445 15.52 -49.76 -44.10
C GLU A 445 16.22 -50.63 -42.99
N LYS A 446 15.37 -50.97 -41.98
CA LYS A 446 15.27 -52.24 -41.17
C LYS A 446 16.42 -52.66 -40.21
N ALA A 447 16.21 -53.50 -39.17
CA ALA A 447 15.06 -53.78 -38.28
C ALA A 447 15.48 -54.67 -37.07
N THR A 448 14.70 -54.64 -35.97
CA THR A 448 14.48 -55.71 -34.95
C THR A 448 15.62 -56.37 -34.13
N ALA A 449 15.58 -56.10 -32.80
CA ALA A 449 15.50 -57.07 -31.67
C ALA A 449 16.67 -57.99 -31.21
N GLU A 450 17.11 -57.76 -29.96
CA GLU A 450 17.40 -58.67 -28.80
C GLU A 450 18.08 -60.07 -28.95
N ILE A 451 18.92 -60.48 -27.95
CA ILE A 451 18.66 -61.60 -26.98
C ILE A 451 19.87 -62.03 -26.06
N LYS A 452 19.62 -62.09 -24.72
CA LYS A 452 20.20 -62.98 -23.63
C LYS A 452 21.64 -62.94 -23.03
N LYS A 453 21.65 -63.24 -21.69
CA LYS A 453 22.58 -64.05 -20.83
C LYS A 453 23.98 -63.51 -20.42
N SER A 454 24.65 -63.99 -19.35
CA SER A 454 24.25 -64.49 -17.98
C SER A 454 25.49 -64.78 -17.09
N GLU A 455 25.35 -64.78 -15.73
CA GLU A 455 26.24 -65.40 -14.70
C GLU A 455 27.69 -64.83 -14.54
N SER A 456 28.46 -64.93 -13.41
CA SER A 456 28.25 -65.22 -11.96
C SER A 456 29.53 -64.94 -11.11
N GLU A 457 29.41 -64.62 -9.80
CA GLU A 457 30.22 -64.98 -8.57
C GLU A 457 31.78 -65.23 -8.59
N SER A 458 32.61 -65.07 -7.52
CA SER A 458 32.51 -64.49 -6.14
C SER A 458 33.89 -64.26 -5.43
N ASP A 459 33.88 -63.56 -4.27
CA ASP A 459 34.69 -63.64 -3.01
C ASP A 459 36.18 -63.22 -2.76
N GLU A 460 36.33 -62.63 -1.54
CA GLU A 460 37.38 -62.48 -0.50
C GLU A 460 38.92 -62.27 -0.70
N GLY A 461 39.46 -61.27 0.03
CA GLY A 461 40.74 -61.31 0.81
C GLY A 461 42.11 -61.01 0.13
N THR A 462 43.19 -60.57 0.81
CA THR A 462 43.41 -59.94 2.14
C THR A 462 44.87 -59.37 2.29
N LEU A 463 45.11 -58.35 3.16
CA LEU A 463 46.41 -57.97 3.81
C LEU A 463 47.55 -57.35 2.92
N GLN A 464 48.61 -56.64 3.38
CA GLN A 464 49.16 -56.33 4.74
C GLN A 464 50.16 -55.11 4.78
N VAL A 465 50.60 -54.69 6.00
CA VAL A 465 51.95 -54.11 6.36
C VAL A 465 52.22 -52.60 6.03
N LYS A 466 52.81 -51.71 6.89
CA LYS A 466 53.56 -51.84 8.18
C LYS A 466 53.69 -50.51 9.01
N GLN A 467 53.82 -50.61 10.35
CA GLN A 467 54.67 -49.82 11.32
C GLN A 467 54.48 -48.27 11.50
N GLU A 468 54.68 -47.63 12.68
CA GLU A 468 55.02 -48.06 14.07
C GLU A 468 54.72 -46.97 15.14
N ALA A 469 54.50 -47.37 16.42
CA ALA A 469 54.55 -46.63 17.71
C ALA A 469 53.67 -45.36 17.93
N GLU A 470 52.96 -45.17 19.07
CA GLU A 470 52.89 -45.92 20.35
C GLU A 470 51.54 -45.65 21.10
N ASP A 471 51.21 -46.46 22.12
CA ASP A 471 49.91 -46.55 22.85
C ASP A 471 49.82 -45.60 24.11
N ASP A 472 48.81 -45.52 25.00
CA ASP A 472 47.58 -46.26 25.42
C ASP A 472 46.59 -45.20 26.04
N ALA A 473 45.37 -45.33 26.59
CA ALA A 473 44.42 -46.39 27.07
C ALA A 473 42.96 -45.83 26.92
N GLU A 474 41.79 -46.38 27.35
CA GLU A 474 41.33 -47.36 28.37
C GLU A 474 41.51 -46.94 29.86
N VAL A 475 40.79 -47.48 30.87
CA VAL A 475 39.96 -48.71 30.92
C VAL A 475 38.53 -48.53 31.49
N ALA A 476 37.50 -48.93 30.73
CA ALA A 476 36.19 -49.48 31.17
C ALA A 476 35.15 -48.65 32.00
N ALA A 477 33.94 -49.20 32.02
CA ALA A 477 32.78 -48.91 32.89
C ALA A 477 32.33 -50.24 33.59
N PRO A 478 31.39 -50.33 34.58
CA PRO A 478 30.33 -49.37 34.93
C PRO A 478 29.94 -49.19 36.43
N ALA A 479 29.07 -48.20 36.69
CA ALA A 479 28.05 -48.07 37.76
C ALA A 479 28.28 -48.59 39.21
N SER A 480 28.38 -47.69 40.20
CA SER A 480 27.26 -47.35 41.14
C SER A 480 27.68 -46.65 42.46
N LYS A 481 26.68 -46.03 43.13
CA LYS A 481 26.61 -45.57 44.55
C LYS A 481 27.35 -44.29 45.02
N ARG A 482 26.58 -43.49 45.79
CA ARG A 482 26.95 -42.40 46.75
C ARG A 482 27.45 -43.02 48.09
N PRO A 483 28.08 -42.31 49.08
CA PRO A 483 27.70 -40.98 49.59
C PRO A 483 28.85 -40.03 50.10
N ARG A 484 28.55 -39.15 51.08
CA ARG A 484 29.15 -37.83 51.37
C ARG A 484 30.13 -37.74 52.58
N ARG A 485 30.96 -36.67 52.57
CA ARG A 485 31.23 -35.64 53.63
C ARG A 485 32.31 -35.80 54.73
N GLY A 486 33.10 -34.71 54.89
CA GLY A 486 33.46 -34.05 56.17
C GLY A 486 34.96 -33.97 56.54
N ARG A 487 35.47 -33.12 57.45
CA ARG A 487 35.15 -31.72 57.91
C ARG A 487 36.22 -31.30 58.96
N LYS A 488 36.74 -30.05 58.96
CA LYS A 488 37.30 -29.27 60.12
C LYS A 488 37.54 -27.80 59.66
N VAL A 489 37.08 -26.74 60.38
CA VAL A 489 37.60 -26.04 61.60
C VAL A 489 38.69 -24.99 61.28
N ILE A 490 38.79 -23.79 61.89
CA ILE A 490 37.85 -22.73 62.37
C ILE A 490 38.70 -21.63 63.04
N GLU A 491 38.28 -20.36 62.96
CA GLU A 491 38.46 -19.22 63.91
C GLU A 491 37.73 -18.03 63.23
N GLU A 492 36.51 -17.61 63.65
CA GLU A 492 36.07 -16.89 64.88
C GLU A 492 36.42 -15.38 64.83
N GLU A 493 35.59 -14.44 65.31
CA GLU A 493 34.30 -14.53 66.06
C GLU A 493 33.05 -14.86 65.19
N ASP A 494 31.82 -14.84 65.75
CA ASP A 494 30.53 -15.14 65.05
C ASP A 494 29.74 -13.86 64.61
N GLU A 495 28.66 -13.30 65.19
CA GLU A 495 27.72 -13.48 66.33
C GLU A 495 26.50 -12.55 65.99
N GLU A 496 25.19 -12.77 66.18
CA GLU A 496 24.22 -13.88 66.35
C GLU A 496 22.85 -13.29 65.87
N ASP A 497 21.76 -13.97 65.49
CA ASP A 497 21.46 -15.28 64.89
C ASP A 497 19.95 -15.26 64.43
N ALA A 498 19.35 -16.42 64.13
CA ALA A 498 17.94 -16.78 64.32
C ALA A 498 16.90 -16.54 63.19
N ALA A 499 17.00 -17.43 62.19
CA ALA A 499 15.96 -18.43 61.83
C ALA A 499 14.72 -18.08 60.98
N GLU A 500 14.27 -19.12 60.25
CA GLU A 500 13.01 -19.28 59.49
C GLU A 500 12.03 -20.18 60.28
N ASP A 501 10.71 -20.09 60.03
CA ASP A 501 9.82 -21.25 59.82
C ASP A 501 8.35 -20.85 59.54
N GLU A 502 7.61 -21.70 58.81
CA GLU A 502 6.14 -21.83 58.84
C GLU A 502 5.79 -23.29 59.17
N PRO A 503 4.73 -23.57 59.97
CA PRO A 503 3.62 -24.31 59.36
C PRO A 503 2.20 -24.11 59.95
N MET A 504 1.20 -24.27 59.07
CA MET A 504 -0.10 -24.97 59.21
C MET A 504 -1.14 -24.66 60.33
N GLU A 505 -2.35 -24.40 59.82
CA GLU A 505 -3.68 -24.93 60.22
C GLU A 505 -4.55 -24.34 61.36
N ASP A 506 -5.85 -24.36 61.03
CA ASP A 506 -7.10 -24.30 61.81
C ASP A 506 -7.70 -22.98 62.37
N ALA A 507 -9.00 -23.05 62.63
CA ALA A 507 -9.98 -21.97 62.86
C ALA A 507 -10.16 -21.62 64.38
N PRO A 508 -11.01 -20.66 64.86
CA PRO A 508 -12.19 -20.07 64.22
C PRO A 508 -12.50 -18.57 64.51
N GLU A 509 -13.75 -18.16 64.19
CA GLU A 509 -14.44 -16.90 64.55
C GLU A 509 -14.29 -16.47 66.03
N PRO A 510 -14.32 -15.14 66.34
CA PRO A 510 -15.61 -14.54 66.70
C PRO A 510 -15.82 -13.04 66.39
N GLU A 511 -17.06 -12.69 66.00
CA GLU A 511 -17.69 -11.37 66.23
C GLU A 511 -17.94 -11.19 67.76
N PRO A 512 -17.99 -9.97 68.38
CA PRO A 512 -19.13 -9.08 68.13
C PRO A 512 -19.03 -7.56 68.50
N LYS A 513 -19.50 -6.69 67.58
CA LYS A 513 -20.38 -5.52 67.89
C LYS A 513 -19.74 -4.42 68.82
N ARG A 514 -20.36 -3.28 69.18
CA ARG A 514 -21.67 -2.66 68.84
C ARG A 514 -21.60 -1.13 69.01
N LYS A 515 -22.33 -0.39 68.18
CA LYS A 515 -23.11 0.81 68.56
C LYS A 515 -24.16 1.09 67.45
N THR A 516 -24.79 2.27 67.43
CA THR A 516 -26.22 2.38 67.07
C THR A 516 -26.61 3.75 66.49
N ALA A 517 -27.67 3.90 65.67
CA ALA A 517 -28.63 2.89 65.15
C ALA A 517 -28.87 3.00 63.62
N LYS A 518 -29.95 3.51 63.01
CA LYS A 518 -31.18 4.21 63.46
C LYS A 518 -32.45 3.57 62.85
N LYS A 519 -33.40 4.35 62.32
CA LYS A 519 -34.77 3.94 61.89
C LYS A 519 -35.33 4.97 60.88
N THR A 520 -36.31 4.73 59.97
CA THR A 520 -36.94 3.53 59.35
C THR A 520 -37.91 3.97 58.21
N ALA A 521 -38.03 3.15 57.14
CA ALA A 521 -39.24 2.91 56.31
C ALA A 521 -39.96 4.05 55.51
N SER A 522 -40.80 3.64 54.54
CA SER A 522 -41.62 4.48 53.63
C SER A 522 -43.11 4.04 53.65
N PRO A 523 -44.09 4.86 53.19
CA PRO A 523 -44.60 4.72 51.80
C PRO A 523 -45.23 6.00 51.15
N LYS A 524 -45.72 5.88 49.89
CA LYS A 524 -46.57 6.87 49.16
C LYS A 524 -48.08 6.63 49.47
N PRO A 525 -49.04 7.61 49.38
CA PRO A 525 -49.71 7.90 48.09
C PRO A 525 -50.46 9.27 47.89
N LYS A 526 -50.69 9.61 46.60
CA LYS A 526 -51.86 10.33 46.00
C LYS A 526 -52.21 11.80 46.37
N SER A 527 -53.01 12.41 45.47
CA SER A 527 -53.41 13.83 45.33
C SER A 527 -54.89 14.10 45.65
N PRO A 528 -55.30 15.39 45.77
CA PRO A 528 -56.54 15.82 45.08
C PRO A 528 -56.54 17.23 44.42
N ARG A 529 -57.21 17.32 43.26
CA ARG A 529 -58.23 18.31 42.75
C ARG A 529 -58.45 19.63 43.53
N LYS A 530 -58.90 20.77 42.95
CA LYS A 530 -59.67 21.15 41.71
C LYS A 530 -59.42 22.69 41.47
N LYS A 531 -59.72 23.39 40.36
CA LYS A 531 -60.95 23.49 39.52
C LYS A 531 -60.65 23.95 38.07
N GLU A 532 -61.69 23.84 37.24
CA GLU A 532 -61.87 24.24 35.83
C GLU A 532 -62.77 25.52 35.75
N PRO A 533 -63.03 26.20 34.60
CA PRO A 533 -63.65 25.58 33.40
C PRO A 533 -63.24 26.07 31.99
N THR A 534 -63.61 25.26 30.99
CA THR A 534 -63.73 25.53 29.53
C THR A 534 -65.13 26.14 29.20
N PRO A 535 -65.52 26.51 27.94
CA PRO A 535 -65.53 25.73 26.67
C PRO A 535 -64.48 26.29 25.67
N ILE A 536 -64.51 26.34 24.32
CA ILE A 536 -65.48 26.10 23.20
C ILE A 536 -64.77 25.23 22.10
N VAL A 537 -65.37 25.02 20.93
CA VAL A 537 -65.07 23.97 19.90
C VAL A 537 -65.19 24.55 18.47
N LYS A 538 -64.46 23.95 17.48
CA LYS A 538 -64.68 23.87 16.00
C LYS A 538 -63.46 24.32 15.15
N THR A 539 -63.20 23.86 13.91
CA THR A 539 -63.22 22.53 13.21
C THR A 539 -62.92 22.79 11.72
N GLU A 540 -62.04 21.99 11.09
CA GLU A 540 -61.94 21.79 9.62
C GLU A 540 -61.63 23.04 8.74
N ALA A 541 -61.42 22.96 7.41
CA ALA A 541 -60.46 22.15 6.62
C ALA A 541 -60.46 22.69 5.16
N GLU A 542 -59.31 22.60 4.44
CA GLU A 542 -59.17 22.81 2.97
C GLU A 542 -59.54 24.24 2.46
N GLU A 543 -59.14 24.76 1.28
CA GLU A 543 -58.30 24.26 0.16
C GLU A 543 -57.56 25.43 -0.56
N ASP A 544 -56.94 25.14 -1.72
CA ASP A 544 -56.48 26.03 -2.81
C ASP A 544 -55.19 26.90 -2.77
N THR A 545 -54.57 26.92 -3.97
CA THR A 545 -53.52 27.77 -4.56
C THR A 545 -53.83 27.85 -6.09
N PRO A 546 -53.18 28.64 -6.99
CA PRO A 546 -51.94 29.42 -6.86
C PRO A 546 -51.97 30.82 -7.57
N GLU A 547 -50.78 31.28 -7.98
CA GLU A 547 -50.46 32.07 -9.21
C GLU A 547 -50.27 33.62 -9.22
N SER A 548 -49.27 34.04 -10.02
CA SER A 548 -48.80 35.40 -10.37
C SER A 548 -48.39 36.34 -9.19
N ALA A 549 -47.19 36.92 -9.08
CA ALA A 549 -46.05 37.21 -9.97
C ALA A 549 -46.22 38.42 -10.93
N SER A 550 -45.61 39.55 -10.55
CA SER A 550 -45.35 40.72 -11.40
C SER A 550 -44.17 41.54 -10.86
N GLU A 551 -43.25 41.90 -11.77
CA GLU A 551 -42.38 43.09 -11.76
C GLU A 551 -41.43 43.35 -10.56
N VAL A 552 -40.12 43.31 -10.86
CA VAL A 552 -39.05 43.92 -10.07
C VAL A 552 -38.41 45.01 -10.94
N SER A 553 -38.38 46.25 -10.45
CA SER A 553 -37.60 47.35 -11.01
C SER A 553 -36.33 47.58 -10.20
N GLU A 554 -35.25 48.00 -10.85
CA GLU A 554 -33.93 48.20 -10.26
C GLU A 554 -33.87 49.45 -9.35
N GLU A 555 -33.27 49.31 -8.16
CA GLU A 555 -32.52 50.36 -7.44
C GLU A 555 -31.90 49.78 -6.15
N GLU A 556 -30.75 49.07 -6.26
CA GLU A 556 -29.91 48.71 -5.09
C GLU A 556 -28.61 49.51 -5.07
N ASP A 557 -28.58 50.62 -4.33
CA ASP A 557 -27.34 51.29 -3.92
C ASP A 557 -27.33 51.55 -2.39
N GLU A 558 -27.71 50.53 -1.60
CA GLU A 558 -27.58 50.56 -0.14
C GLU A 558 -27.12 49.23 0.50
N LYS A 559 -25.91 49.29 1.07
CA LYS A 559 -25.43 48.57 2.28
C LYS A 559 -24.93 47.10 2.14
N PRO A 560 -23.60 46.92 1.94
CA PRO A 560 -22.88 45.73 2.41
C PRO A 560 -23.08 45.44 3.91
N LYS A 561 -23.33 46.49 4.71
CA LYS A 561 -23.62 46.38 6.16
C LYS A 561 -24.98 45.74 6.48
N ALA A 562 -25.95 45.77 5.56
CA ALA A 562 -27.24 45.10 5.75
C ALA A 562 -27.08 43.58 5.58
N ALA A 563 -26.46 43.16 4.47
CA ALA A 563 -26.14 41.75 4.20
C ALA A 563 -25.31 41.12 5.34
N ALA A 564 -24.28 41.81 5.85
CA ALA A 564 -23.49 41.33 6.98
C ALA A 564 -24.33 41.10 8.25
N LYS A 565 -25.23 42.05 8.59
CA LYS A 565 -26.11 41.94 9.76
C LYS A 565 -27.19 40.85 9.58
N ALA A 566 -27.69 40.65 8.36
CA ALA A 566 -28.60 39.56 8.02
C ALA A 566 -27.91 38.20 8.15
N ARG A 567 -26.70 38.02 7.58
CA ARG A 567 -25.87 36.82 7.73
C ARG A 567 -25.61 36.50 9.20
N GLN A 568 -25.22 37.50 10.01
CA GLN A 568 -24.98 37.33 11.46
C GLN A 568 -26.25 36.91 12.23
N THR A 569 -27.42 37.38 11.81
CA THR A 569 -28.72 37.00 12.42
C THR A 569 -29.14 35.56 12.05
N ALA A 570 -28.93 35.17 10.79
CA ALA A 570 -29.16 33.80 10.34
C ALA A 570 -28.20 32.80 11.02
N GLN A 571 -26.92 33.14 11.13
CA GLN A 571 -25.89 32.37 11.82
C GLN A 571 -26.21 32.16 13.31
N ALA A 572 -26.66 33.21 14.01
CA ALA A 572 -27.09 33.10 15.41
C ALA A 572 -28.33 32.19 15.61
N THR A 573 -29.06 31.87 14.54
CA THR A 573 -30.22 30.96 14.57
C THR A 573 -29.81 29.49 14.39
N LEU A 574 -28.63 29.22 13.80
CA LEU A 574 -28.07 27.87 13.65
C LEU A 574 -27.58 27.33 15.00
N LYS A 575 -28.32 26.38 15.57
CA LYS A 575 -27.90 25.62 16.76
C LYS A 575 -26.95 24.49 16.37
N SER A 576 -26.11 24.04 17.31
CA SER A 576 -25.22 22.89 17.10
C SER A 576 -25.76 21.65 17.81
N ASP A 577 -25.93 20.57 17.05
CA ASP A 577 -26.19 19.22 17.57
C ASP A 577 -24.89 18.49 18.00
N ALA A 578 -23.73 19.12 17.81
CA ALA A 578 -22.42 18.51 18.01
C ALA A 578 -21.65 19.12 19.18
N LYS A 579 -21.08 18.27 20.03
CA LYS A 579 -20.20 18.67 21.13
C LYS A 579 -18.82 19.07 20.61
N HIS A 580 -18.67 20.33 20.20
CA HIS A 580 -17.38 20.89 19.78
C HIS A 580 -16.33 20.77 20.91
N PRO A 581 -15.04 20.45 20.62
CA PRO A 581 -14.02 20.33 21.65
C PRO A 581 -13.57 21.67 22.25
N TYR A 582 -13.71 22.76 21.50
CA TYR A 582 -13.53 24.13 21.99
C TYR A 582 -14.91 24.81 22.13
N PRO A 583 -15.17 25.59 23.19
CA PRO A 583 -16.44 26.29 23.35
C PRO A 583 -16.75 27.24 22.20
N ASP A 584 -18.03 27.44 21.89
CA ASP A 584 -18.45 28.45 20.91
C ASP A 584 -18.01 29.84 21.36
N TRP A 585 -17.28 30.54 20.48
CA TRP A 585 -17.12 32.00 20.58
C TRP A 585 -18.38 32.70 20.05
N LYS A 586 -18.47 34.00 20.24
CA LYS A 586 -19.63 34.78 19.83
C LYS A 586 -19.63 34.98 18.31
N ALA A 587 -20.78 34.78 17.67
CA ALA A 587 -20.91 34.91 16.21
C ALA A 587 -20.50 36.30 15.71
N GLY A 588 -19.61 36.34 14.71
CA GLY A 588 -18.98 37.55 14.17
C GLY A 588 -17.77 38.08 14.94
N GLU A 589 -17.33 37.43 16.03
CA GLU A 589 -16.00 37.69 16.59
C GLU A 589 -14.93 36.80 15.91
N PRO A 590 -13.68 37.26 15.70
CA PRO A 590 -12.66 36.49 14.99
C PRO A 590 -12.33 35.15 15.67
N VAL A 591 -12.00 34.13 14.87
CA VAL A 591 -11.78 32.76 15.35
C VAL A 591 -10.58 32.74 16.31
N PRO A 592 -10.72 32.26 17.56
CA PRO A 592 -9.62 32.16 18.50
C PRO A 592 -8.54 31.18 18.01
N TYR A 593 -7.27 31.59 18.03
CA TYR A 593 -6.18 30.71 17.58
C TYR A 593 -6.05 29.47 18.49
N ALA A 594 -6.29 29.62 19.80
CA ALA A 594 -6.46 28.52 20.75
C ALA A 594 -7.52 27.45 20.34
N ALA A 595 -8.53 27.80 19.54
CA ALA A 595 -9.52 26.83 19.04
C ALA A 595 -8.92 25.94 17.92
N LEU A 596 -8.14 26.55 17.02
CA LEU A 596 -7.33 25.84 16.03
C LEU A 596 -6.26 24.98 16.71
N CYS A 597 -5.56 25.49 17.74
CA CYS A 597 -4.56 24.75 18.49
C CYS A 597 -5.16 23.58 19.32
N THR A 598 -6.39 23.74 19.84
CA THR A 598 -7.16 22.63 20.44
C THR A 598 -7.44 21.54 19.41
N THR A 599 -7.88 21.92 18.21
CA THR A 599 -8.15 21.00 17.09
C THR A 599 -6.88 20.28 16.64
N PHE A 600 -5.76 21.01 16.48
CA PHE A 600 -4.44 20.45 16.19
C PHE A 600 -3.98 19.46 17.26
N SER A 601 -4.21 19.73 18.56
CA SER A 601 -3.82 18.80 19.63
C SER A 601 -4.58 17.48 19.56
N LEU A 602 -5.87 17.50 19.24
CA LEU A 602 -6.65 16.27 19.09
C LEU A 602 -6.19 15.46 17.86
N ILE A 603 -5.86 16.15 16.77
CA ILE A 603 -5.29 15.53 15.57
C ILE A 603 -3.91 14.90 15.88
N GLU A 604 -3.03 15.60 16.60
CA GLU A 604 -1.70 15.10 16.97
C GLU A 604 -1.75 13.87 17.90
N LEU A 605 -2.85 13.68 18.63
CA LEU A 605 -3.05 12.56 19.56
C LEU A 605 -3.58 11.27 18.91
N THR A 606 -4.11 11.32 17.67
CA THR A 606 -4.63 10.13 16.96
C THR A 606 -3.89 9.86 15.65
N THR A 607 -3.73 8.58 15.33
CA THR A 607 -3.19 8.13 14.02
C THR A 607 -4.30 7.73 13.03
N LYS A 608 -5.57 7.69 13.48
CA LYS A 608 -6.70 7.24 12.68
C LYS A 608 -7.22 8.37 11.79
N ARG A 609 -7.05 8.23 10.47
CA ARG A 609 -7.46 9.24 9.48
C ARG A 609 -8.91 9.70 9.60
N LEU A 610 -9.85 8.82 9.97
CA LEU A 610 -11.26 9.18 10.14
C LEU A 610 -11.51 10.07 11.37
N GLU A 611 -10.78 9.88 12.47
CA GLU A 611 -10.87 10.76 13.65
C GLU A 611 -10.25 12.13 13.33
N ILE A 612 -9.12 12.16 12.61
CA ILE A 612 -8.51 13.41 12.09
C ILE A 612 -9.52 14.18 11.21
N MET A 613 -10.20 13.50 10.28
CA MET A 613 -11.23 14.10 9.44
C MET A 613 -12.42 14.62 10.25
N ALA A 614 -12.89 13.86 11.24
CA ALA A 614 -13.97 14.28 12.13
C ALA A 614 -13.60 15.54 12.92
N HIS A 615 -12.40 15.61 13.50
CA HIS A 615 -11.92 16.81 14.21
C HIS A 615 -11.80 18.03 13.27
N CYS A 616 -11.25 17.85 12.07
CA CYS A 616 -11.16 18.93 11.07
C CYS A 616 -12.56 19.42 10.66
N SER A 617 -13.47 18.51 10.30
CA SER A 617 -14.83 18.84 9.85
C SER A 617 -15.65 19.50 10.96
N LEU A 618 -15.58 19.01 12.20
CA LEU A 618 -16.27 19.62 13.35
C LEU A 618 -15.78 21.04 13.66
N PHE A 619 -14.49 21.33 13.48
CA PHE A 619 -13.95 22.67 13.67
C PHE A 619 -14.29 23.61 12.50
N LEU A 620 -14.16 23.15 11.26
CA LEU A 620 -14.53 23.94 10.07
C LEU A 620 -16.04 24.26 10.05
N ARG A 621 -16.91 23.35 10.54
CA ARG A 621 -18.34 23.63 10.78
C ARG A 621 -18.58 24.65 11.88
N GLN A 622 -17.73 24.72 12.91
CA GLN A 622 -17.79 25.74 13.95
C GLN A 622 -17.41 27.12 13.39
N VAL A 623 -16.35 27.19 12.58
CA VAL A 623 -15.93 28.39 11.86
C VAL A 623 -17.01 28.89 10.90
N LEU A 624 -17.54 28.02 10.03
CA LEU A 624 -18.63 28.37 9.11
C LEU A 624 -19.90 28.90 9.82
N ARG A 625 -20.23 28.34 10.99
CA ARG A 625 -21.42 28.74 11.76
C ARG A 625 -21.25 30.06 12.51
N LEU A 626 -20.04 30.38 12.96
CA LEU A 626 -19.79 31.54 13.83
C LEU A 626 -19.11 32.72 13.11
N THR A 627 -18.14 32.45 12.24
CA THR A 627 -17.26 33.46 11.62
C THR A 627 -16.71 32.94 10.27
N PRO A 628 -17.53 32.81 9.20
CA PRO A 628 -17.10 32.21 7.94
C PRO A 628 -16.00 33.02 7.22
N ASP A 629 -15.92 34.34 7.46
CA ASP A 629 -14.93 35.22 6.81
C ASP A 629 -13.48 34.84 7.19
N ASP A 630 -13.27 34.21 8.35
CA ASP A 630 -11.98 33.69 8.80
C ASP A 630 -11.64 32.29 8.23
N LEU A 631 -12.52 31.68 7.43
CA LEU A 631 -12.33 30.31 6.91
C LEU A 631 -11.10 30.19 6.01
N LEU A 632 -10.80 31.21 5.20
CA LEU A 632 -9.60 31.23 4.35
C LEU A 632 -8.31 31.19 5.18
N SER A 633 -8.16 32.11 6.14
CA SER A 633 -7.03 32.09 7.08
C SER A 633 -6.98 30.80 7.90
N THR A 634 -8.14 30.22 8.24
CA THR A 634 -8.21 28.93 8.95
C THR A 634 -7.64 27.79 8.11
N VAL A 635 -8.12 27.63 6.86
CA VAL A 635 -7.69 26.55 5.97
C VAL A 635 -6.22 26.69 5.60
N LEU A 636 -5.75 27.91 5.30
CA LEU A 636 -4.34 28.18 5.03
C LEU A 636 -3.45 27.77 6.21
N LEU A 637 -3.80 28.14 7.45
CA LEU A 637 -3.04 27.69 8.62
C LEU A 637 -3.13 26.17 8.86
N MET A 638 -4.28 25.53 8.57
CA MET A 638 -4.43 24.06 8.65
C MET A 638 -3.57 23.29 7.64
N VAL A 639 -3.29 23.85 6.46
CA VAL A 639 -2.39 23.24 5.45
C VAL A 639 -0.94 23.71 5.54
N ASN A 640 -0.58 24.48 6.57
CA ASN A 640 0.75 25.10 6.75
C ASN A 640 1.19 26.03 5.61
N LYS A 641 0.26 26.82 5.05
CA LYS A 641 0.52 27.83 4.01
C LYS A 641 0.10 29.22 4.47
N LEU A 642 0.63 30.26 3.81
CA LEU A 642 0.27 31.67 4.04
C LEU A 642 -0.39 32.33 2.82
N ALA A 643 -0.09 31.80 1.63
CA ALA A 643 -0.62 32.20 0.33
C ALA A 643 -0.51 30.96 -0.60
N PRO A 644 -1.04 31.02 -1.83
CA PRO A 644 -0.82 29.97 -2.82
C PRO A 644 0.67 29.79 -3.17
N ASP A 645 1.04 28.58 -3.58
CA ASP A 645 2.44 28.20 -3.87
C ASP A 645 3.07 29.13 -4.94
N TYR A 646 2.25 29.61 -5.89
CA TYR A 646 2.65 30.48 -7.00
C TYR A 646 2.88 31.95 -6.62
N ALA A 647 2.47 32.38 -5.43
CA ALA A 647 2.71 33.75 -4.95
C ALA A 647 4.17 34.00 -4.53
N GLY A 648 4.98 32.93 -4.40
CA GLY A 648 6.40 33.03 -4.01
C GLY A 648 6.63 33.43 -2.55
N VAL A 649 5.62 33.29 -1.70
CA VAL A 649 5.64 33.72 -0.28
C VAL A 649 6.32 32.66 0.60
N GLU A 650 7.64 32.72 0.66
CA GLU A 650 8.46 31.92 1.58
C GLU A 650 8.58 32.59 2.95
N LEU A 651 8.44 31.83 4.05
CA LEU A 651 8.72 32.32 5.41
C LEU A 651 10.15 32.89 5.56
N GLY A 652 11.12 32.29 4.87
CA GLY A 652 12.51 32.77 4.78
C GLY A 652 13.17 32.97 6.15
N ILE A 653 13.10 31.94 7.00
CA ILE A 653 13.63 31.90 8.37
C ILE A 653 14.30 30.53 8.59
N GLY A 654 15.53 30.53 9.13
CA GLY A 654 16.20 29.32 9.58
C GLY A 654 16.03 29.08 11.09
N GLU A 655 16.22 27.83 11.52
CA GLU A 655 16.07 27.39 12.93
C GLU A 655 16.91 28.22 13.92
N SER A 656 18.05 28.78 13.50
CA SER A 656 18.87 29.70 14.30
C SER A 656 18.16 31.01 14.68
N LEU A 657 17.36 31.59 13.79
CA LEU A 657 16.56 32.78 14.07
C LEU A 657 15.32 32.45 14.93
N ILE A 658 14.75 31.25 14.75
CA ILE A 658 13.66 30.73 15.61
C ILE A 658 14.17 30.55 17.04
N MET A 659 15.31 29.86 17.23
CA MET A 659 15.93 29.69 18.54
C MET A 659 16.32 31.04 19.19
N LYS A 660 16.78 32.02 18.40
CA LYS A 660 17.02 33.39 18.87
C LYS A 660 15.72 34.06 19.36
N ALA A 661 14.63 33.96 18.60
CA ALA A 661 13.34 34.53 18.99
C ALA A 661 12.73 33.85 20.23
N ILE A 662 12.89 32.53 20.39
CA ILE A 662 12.52 31.80 21.62
C ILE A 662 13.36 32.30 22.80
N GLY A 663 14.69 32.35 22.67
CA GLY A 663 15.59 32.82 23.73
C GLY A 663 15.29 34.25 24.18
N GLU A 664 15.16 35.18 23.23
CA GLU A 664 14.83 36.59 23.52
C GLU A 664 13.42 36.81 24.07
N SER A 665 12.42 36.02 23.65
CA SER A 665 11.08 36.13 24.22
C SER A 665 10.98 35.51 25.62
N THR A 666 11.78 34.48 25.92
CA THR A 666 11.70 33.71 27.18
C THR A 666 12.78 34.05 28.21
N GLY A 667 13.74 34.90 27.86
CA GLY A 667 14.86 35.28 28.74
C GLY A 667 15.92 34.18 28.90
N ARG A 668 15.93 33.15 28.04
CA ARG A 668 16.87 32.02 28.10
C ARG A 668 18.00 32.20 27.08
N SER A 669 19.22 31.81 27.46
CA SER A 669 20.38 31.95 26.56
C SER A 669 20.29 30.99 25.36
N LEU A 670 20.83 31.41 24.21
CA LEU A 670 20.79 30.63 22.97
C LEU A 670 21.48 29.26 23.12
N ALA A 671 22.48 29.13 23.99
CA ALA A 671 23.13 27.86 24.29
C ALA A 671 22.16 26.87 24.97
N VAL A 672 21.36 27.34 25.93
CA VAL A 672 20.35 26.52 26.62
C VAL A 672 19.22 26.13 25.66
N ILE A 673 18.79 27.02 24.76
CA ILE A 673 17.80 26.69 23.73
C ILE A 673 18.33 25.64 22.73
N LYS A 674 19.61 25.72 22.34
CA LYS A 674 20.26 24.69 21.50
C LYS A 674 20.36 23.34 22.20
N GLN A 675 20.67 23.31 23.50
CA GLN A 675 20.74 22.07 24.27
C GLN A 675 19.35 21.43 24.42
N ASP A 676 18.34 22.22 24.80
CA ASP A 676 16.94 21.75 24.85
C ASP A 676 16.47 21.22 23.48
N GLN A 677 16.88 21.85 22.37
CA GLN A 677 16.56 21.37 21.02
C GLN A 677 17.27 20.05 20.66
N LYS A 678 18.50 19.83 21.15
CA LYS A 678 19.21 18.55 20.97
C LYS A 678 18.54 17.42 21.77
N GLU A 679 18.02 17.73 22.96
CA GLU A 679 17.32 16.77 23.83
C GLU A 679 15.88 16.46 23.37
N ILE A 680 15.16 17.45 22.83
CA ILE A 680 13.71 17.35 22.58
C ILE A 680 13.37 17.19 21.09
N GLY A 681 14.20 17.70 20.18
CA GLY A 681 14.00 17.59 18.72
C GLY A 681 12.82 18.38 18.14
N ASP A 682 12.19 19.26 18.92
CA ASP A 682 10.98 20.01 18.56
C ASP A 682 11.00 21.42 19.16
N LEU A 683 11.27 22.44 18.34
CA LEU A 683 11.36 23.82 18.84
C LEU A 683 10.02 24.31 19.41
N GLY A 684 8.89 23.72 19.00
CA GLY A 684 7.58 24.00 19.59
C GLY A 684 7.51 23.55 21.05
N LEU A 685 7.98 22.34 21.36
CA LEU A 685 8.07 21.87 22.75
C LEU A 685 9.15 22.60 23.55
N VAL A 686 10.28 22.98 22.92
CA VAL A 686 11.29 23.85 23.56
C VAL A 686 10.67 25.21 23.93
N ALA A 687 9.82 25.79 23.08
CA ALA A 687 9.13 27.04 23.39
C ALA A 687 8.12 26.89 24.54
N VAL A 688 7.36 25.79 24.61
CA VAL A 688 6.48 25.48 25.74
C VAL A 688 7.28 25.35 27.04
N LYS A 689 8.34 24.53 27.04
CA LYS A 689 9.28 24.36 28.19
C LYS A 689 9.86 25.70 28.64
N SER A 690 10.15 26.60 27.70
CA SER A 690 10.75 27.91 27.97
C SER A 690 9.74 28.94 28.50
N ARG A 691 8.50 28.96 28.00
CA ARG A 691 7.46 29.92 28.42
C ARG A 691 6.88 29.64 29.80
N SER A 692 6.97 28.41 30.31
CA SER A 692 6.37 28.02 31.59
C SER A 692 6.87 28.77 32.83
N ASN A 693 7.92 29.59 32.69
CA ASN A 693 8.60 30.29 33.78
C ASN A 693 8.39 31.83 33.77
N GLN A 694 7.52 32.37 32.90
CA GLN A 694 7.33 33.82 32.73
C GLN A 694 5.98 34.34 33.26
N PRO A 695 5.95 35.11 34.36
CA PRO A 695 4.76 35.86 34.76
C PRO A 695 4.59 37.15 33.94
N THR A 696 3.41 37.38 33.37
CA THR A 696 3.06 38.62 32.66
C THR A 696 2.27 39.57 33.55
N MET A 697 2.77 40.80 33.76
CA MET A 697 2.12 41.83 34.60
C MET A 697 0.73 42.27 34.07
N PHE A 698 0.54 42.20 32.74
CA PHE A 698 -0.74 42.44 32.08
C PHE A 698 -1.04 41.29 31.13
N LYS A 699 -2.30 40.88 31.02
CA LYS A 699 -2.71 39.88 30.02
C LYS A 699 -2.75 40.53 28.62
N PRO A 700 -2.00 40.03 27.63
CA PRO A 700 -2.12 40.51 26.25
C PRO A 700 -3.47 40.10 25.64
N LYS A 701 -3.87 40.75 24.54
CA LYS A 701 -5.06 40.34 23.79
C LYS A 701 -4.84 38.92 23.23
N PRO A 702 -5.81 37.98 23.37
CA PRO A 702 -5.70 36.63 22.82
C PRO A 702 -5.44 36.62 21.31
N LEU A 703 -4.73 35.58 20.84
CA LEU A 703 -4.46 35.37 19.44
C LEU A 703 -5.73 34.94 18.69
N THR A 704 -5.82 35.37 17.43
CA THR A 704 -6.90 35.03 16.50
C THR A 704 -6.29 34.46 15.23
N VAL A 705 -7.01 33.56 14.55
CA VAL A 705 -6.54 32.89 13.33
C VAL A 705 -6.10 33.90 12.27
N GLN A 706 -6.94 34.90 11.98
CA GLN A 706 -6.63 35.99 11.05
C GLN A 706 -5.43 36.83 11.50
N GLY A 707 -5.34 37.13 12.80
CA GLY A 707 -4.22 37.90 13.37
C GLY A 707 -2.87 37.16 13.31
N VAL A 708 -2.89 35.84 13.50
CA VAL A 708 -1.70 34.97 13.37
C VAL A 708 -1.30 34.83 11.91
N HIS A 709 -2.25 34.54 11.01
CA HIS A 709 -2.00 34.47 9.56
C HIS A 709 -1.38 35.77 9.03
N LYS A 710 -1.99 36.92 9.32
CA LYS A 710 -1.47 38.24 8.93
C LYS A 710 -0.10 38.56 9.54
N GLY A 711 0.15 38.14 10.79
CA GLY A 711 1.44 38.28 11.44
C GLY A 711 2.55 37.47 10.76
N LEU A 712 2.26 36.20 10.45
CA LEU A 712 3.18 35.29 9.75
C LEU A 712 3.40 35.71 8.29
N LEU A 713 2.38 36.22 7.60
CA LEU A 713 2.50 36.79 6.25
C LEU A 713 3.41 38.03 6.25
N GLY A 714 3.25 38.94 7.22
CA GLY A 714 4.15 40.09 7.39
C GLY A 714 5.59 39.69 7.73
N ILE A 715 5.78 38.58 8.44
CA ILE A 715 7.10 37.97 8.69
C ILE A 715 7.71 37.42 7.39
N ALA A 716 6.93 36.71 6.56
CA ALA A 716 7.38 36.18 5.28
C ALA A 716 7.83 37.29 4.33
N THR A 717 6.99 38.30 4.11
CA THR A 717 7.22 39.41 3.17
C THR A 717 8.28 40.42 3.63
N THR A 718 8.76 40.35 4.88
CA THR A 718 9.81 41.26 5.39
C THR A 718 11.17 40.98 4.75
N SER A 719 11.64 41.92 3.92
CA SER A 719 12.90 41.84 3.17
C SER A 719 13.79 43.09 3.34
N GLY A 720 14.95 43.10 2.67
CA GLY A 720 15.93 44.20 2.71
C GLY A 720 16.86 44.19 3.93
N ASN A 721 17.62 45.28 4.11
CA ASN A 721 18.56 45.40 5.24
C ASN A 721 17.82 45.37 6.60
N GLY A 722 18.44 44.82 7.64
CA GLY A 722 17.84 44.65 8.96
C GLY A 722 16.60 43.73 9.02
N ALA A 723 16.27 42.99 7.94
CA ALA A 723 15.09 42.14 7.90
C ALA A 723 15.10 41.03 8.96
N GLN A 724 16.24 40.40 9.22
CA GLN A 724 16.35 39.31 10.20
C GLN A 724 15.92 39.75 11.61
N THR A 725 16.34 40.93 12.06
CA THR A 725 15.93 41.49 13.36
C THR A 725 14.43 41.78 13.38
N ARG A 726 13.90 42.42 12.33
CA ARG A 726 12.46 42.69 12.19
C ARG A 726 11.61 41.41 12.21
N LYS A 727 12.06 40.32 11.57
CA LYS A 727 11.42 39.00 11.65
C LYS A 727 11.46 38.44 13.08
N VAL A 728 12.60 38.50 13.77
CA VAL A 728 12.74 38.04 15.17
C VAL A 728 11.82 38.82 16.12
N ASP A 729 11.72 40.14 16.00
CA ASP A 729 10.83 40.97 16.82
C ASP A 729 9.34 40.69 16.57
N ALA A 730 8.95 40.44 15.31
CA ALA A 730 7.60 40.04 14.97
C ALA A 730 7.24 38.64 15.54
N ILE A 731 8.18 37.68 15.52
CA ILE A 731 8.00 36.38 16.18
C ILE A 731 7.86 36.56 17.70
N LYS A 732 8.72 37.37 18.34
CA LYS A 732 8.63 37.70 19.78
C LYS A 732 7.27 38.29 20.16
N LYS A 733 6.69 39.12 19.29
CA LYS A 733 5.35 39.71 19.48
C LYS A 733 4.20 38.70 19.36
N LEU A 734 4.31 37.70 18.47
CA LEU A 734 3.34 36.60 18.41
C LEU A 734 3.47 35.68 19.63
N LEU A 735 4.71 35.32 20.00
CA LEU A 735 4.98 34.48 21.18
C LEU A 735 4.54 35.12 22.48
N SER A 736 4.69 36.43 22.67
CA SER A 736 4.29 37.08 23.92
C SER A 736 2.78 37.03 24.19
N ALA A 737 1.95 37.04 23.13
CA ALA A 737 0.50 36.91 23.21
C ALA A 737 0.00 35.45 23.30
N ALA A 738 0.82 34.48 22.93
CA ALA A 738 0.47 33.06 22.91
C ALA A 738 0.22 32.47 24.32
N ASP A 739 -0.75 31.56 24.43
CA ASP A 739 -1.16 30.86 25.65
C ASP A 739 -1.75 31.77 26.74
N SER A 740 -2.12 33.01 26.39
CA SER A 740 -2.62 34.05 27.31
C SER A 740 -3.96 33.73 28.01
N THR A 741 -4.70 32.74 27.51
CA THR A 741 -5.92 32.20 28.13
C THR A 741 -5.72 30.85 28.83
N GLY A 742 -4.52 30.26 28.76
CA GLY A 742 -4.24 28.93 29.31
C GLY A 742 -4.02 28.94 30.83
N THR A 743 -4.71 28.05 31.55
CA THR A 743 -4.59 27.92 33.02
C THR A 743 -3.80 26.67 33.41
N GLY A 744 -2.47 26.78 33.48
CA GLY A 744 -1.63 25.75 34.08
C GLY A 744 -0.22 25.67 33.50
N LYS A 745 0.68 25.00 34.23
CA LYS A 745 1.99 24.61 33.72
C LYS A 745 1.82 23.43 32.77
N VAL A 746 2.07 23.66 31.47
CA VAL A 746 1.98 22.60 30.45
C VAL A 746 3.13 21.61 30.64
N ASP A 747 2.80 20.35 30.88
CA ASP A 747 3.73 19.24 30.83
C ASP A 747 4.00 18.87 29.37
N ILE A 748 5.27 18.93 28.95
CA ILE A 748 5.69 18.58 27.58
C ILE A 748 5.71 17.06 27.33
N THR A 749 5.78 16.25 28.39
CA THR A 749 5.81 14.78 28.29
C THR A 749 4.41 14.19 28.14
N LYS A 750 3.40 14.84 28.73
CA LYS A 750 2.00 14.44 28.65
C LYS A 750 1.32 15.05 27.42
N ASP A 751 0.45 14.28 26.77
CA ASP A 751 -0.43 14.72 25.67
C ASP A 751 0.31 15.50 24.56
N LYS A 752 1.60 15.18 24.34
CA LYS A 752 2.55 15.86 23.42
C LYS A 752 2.60 17.38 23.62
N GLY A 753 2.56 17.86 24.86
CA GLY A 753 2.54 19.29 25.18
C GLY A 753 1.22 20.00 24.85
N GLY A 754 0.14 19.25 24.61
CA GLY A 754 -1.24 19.74 24.57
C GLY A 754 -1.53 20.82 23.51
N PRO A 755 -2.57 21.64 23.74
CA PRO A 755 -3.09 22.61 22.76
C PRO A 755 -2.38 23.98 22.79
N SER A 756 -1.08 24.02 23.10
CA SER A 756 -0.35 25.31 23.22
C SER A 756 -0.26 26.06 21.89
N GLU A 757 -0.60 27.35 21.94
CA GLU A 757 -0.45 28.28 20.83
C GLU A 757 1.03 28.48 20.45
N ALA A 758 1.93 28.57 21.45
CA ALA A 758 3.36 28.71 21.21
C ALA A 758 3.96 27.48 20.51
N LYS A 759 3.51 26.26 20.85
CA LYS A 759 3.95 25.02 20.19
C LYS A 759 3.68 25.09 18.69
N TYR A 760 2.46 25.43 18.28
CA TYR A 760 2.07 25.44 16.87
C TYR A 760 2.58 26.66 16.10
N LEU A 761 2.72 27.84 16.73
CA LEU A 761 3.39 29.00 16.10
C LEU A 761 4.82 28.67 15.68
N ILE A 762 5.60 28.05 16.57
CA ILE A 762 6.99 27.69 16.27
C ILE A 762 7.07 26.58 15.24
N ARG A 763 6.23 25.54 15.35
CA ARG A 763 6.17 24.46 14.35
C ARG A 763 5.72 24.96 12.96
N PHE A 764 4.88 25.99 12.89
CA PHE A 764 4.57 26.68 11.63
C PHE A 764 5.81 27.39 11.07
N LEU A 765 6.54 28.13 11.93
CA LEU A 765 7.79 28.81 11.57
C LEU A 765 8.92 27.83 11.15
N GLU A 766 8.96 26.61 11.71
CA GLU A 766 9.83 25.51 11.25
C GLU A 766 9.43 24.97 9.86
N GLY A 767 8.23 25.28 9.34
CA GLY A 767 7.61 24.62 8.19
C GLY A 767 7.11 23.20 8.47
N LYS A 768 6.93 22.83 9.76
CA LYS A 768 6.80 21.44 10.24
C LYS A 768 5.73 21.33 11.34
N LEU A 769 4.43 21.42 11.01
CA LEU A 769 3.34 21.30 12.00
C LEU A 769 3.29 19.94 12.75
N ARG A 770 3.90 18.88 12.21
CA ARG A 770 4.04 17.52 12.82
C ARG A 770 2.71 16.78 13.15
N LEU A 771 1.57 17.28 12.68
CA LEU A 771 0.22 16.78 13.02
C LEU A 771 -0.16 15.41 12.43
N GLY A 772 0.48 14.96 11.35
CA GLY A 772 -0.02 13.85 10.53
C GLY A 772 -1.23 14.22 9.63
N LEU A 773 -1.74 15.45 9.76
CA LEU A 773 -2.70 16.06 8.83
C LEU A 773 -2.05 16.27 7.45
N ALA A 774 -2.84 16.05 6.39
CA ALA A 774 -2.42 16.28 5.00
C ALA A 774 -3.44 17.17 4.29
N GLU A 775 -2.98 17.94 3.29
CA GLU A 775 -3.81 18.87 2.49
C GLU A 775 -5.07 18.17 1.92
N LYS A 776 -4.92 16.97 1.35
CA LYS A 776 -6.05 16.15 0.86
C LYS A 776 -7.07 15.75 1.93
N THR A 777 -6.67 15.70 3.20
CA THR A 777 -7.57 15.46 4.35
C THR A 777 -8.31 16.75 4.74
N VAL A 778 -7.66 17.92 4.63
CA VAL A 778 -8.29 19.22 4.85
C VAL A 778 -9.33 19.51 3.77
N ILE A 779 -9.01 19.28 2.48
CA ILE A 779 -9.95 19.41 1.35
C ILE A 779 -11.23 18.59 1.57
N VAL A 780 -11.08 17.30 1.93
CA VAL A 780 -12.21 16.41 2.26
C VAL A 780 -13.03 16.96 3.43
N SER A 781 -12.37 17.38 4.51
CA SER A 781 -13.04 17.88 5.71
C SER A 781 -13.76 19.22 5.47
N LEU A 782 -13.23 20.04 4.54
CA LEU A 782 -13.81 21.31 4.12
C LEU A 782 -15.08 21.09 3.28
N ALA A 783 -15.06 20.18 2.30
CA ALA A 783 -16.27 19.80 1.57
C ALA A 783 -17.36 19.26 2.49
N GLN A 784 -17.01 18.34 3.40
CA GLN A 784 -17.93 17.81 4.42
C GLN A 784 -18.50 18.91 5.32
N ALA A 785 -17.69 19.91 5.68
CA ALA A 785 -18.12 21.02 6.53
C ALA A 785 -19.08 21.97 5.80
N ILE A 786 -18.81 22.27 4.52
CA ILE A 786 -19.65 23.14 3.68
C ILE A 786 -21.00 22.49 3.38
N VAL A 787 -21.02 21.24 2.89
CA VAL A 787 -22.27 20.50 2.62
C VAL A 787 -23.14 20.40 3.89
N ALA A 788 -22.52 20.12 5.04
CA ALA A 788 -23.24 20.07 6.31
C ALA A 788 -23.71 21.45 6.81
N HIS A 789 -23.06 22.54 6.42
CA HIS A 789 -23.47 23.91 6.73
C HIS A 789 -24.62 24.37 5.83
N GLU A 790 -24.53 24.16 4.52
CA GLU A 790 -25.60 24.43 3.56
C GLU A 790 -26.88 23.66 3.88
N ALA A 791 -26.77 22.37 4.23
CA ALA A 791 -27.92 21.58 4.65
C ALA A 791 -28.56 22.17 5.91
N ALA A 792 -27.76 22.55 6.92
CA ALA A 792 -28.25 23.16 8.15
C ALA A 792 -28.93 24.52 7.93
N GLN A 793 -28.39 25.38 7.05
CA GLN A 793 -29.06 26.61 6.61
C GLN A 793 -30.44 26.33 5.99
N LYS A 794 -30.56 25.23 5.23
CA LYS A 794 -31.78 24.76 4.56
C LYS A 794 -32.68 23.93 5.50
N GLY A 795 -32.40 23.89 6.82
CA GLY A 795 -33.18 23.16 7.83
C GLY A 795 -33.11 21.63 7.72
N LYS A 796 -32.08 21.08 7.07
CA LYS A 796 -31.93 19.67 6.72
C LYS A 796 -30.62 19.08 7.25
N THR A 797 -30.59 17.76 7.43
CA THR A 797 -29.33 17.02 7.62
C THR A 797 -28.76 16.67 6.25
N ALA A 798 -27.45 16.86 6.06
CA ALA A 798 -26.77 16.45 4.83
C ALA A 798 -26.79 14.91 4.67
N LYS A 799 -27.08 14.42 3.47
CA LYS A 799 -26.99 12.99 3.15
C LYS A 799 -25.54 12.57 2.87
N THR A 800 -25.29 11.27 2.97
CA THR A 800 -24.03 10.65 2.53
C THR A 800 -23.76 10.88 1.03
N GLU A 801 -24.80 10.91 0.21
CA GLU A 801 -24.78 11.20 -1.23
C GLU A 801 -24.26 12.63 -1.50
N ASP A 802 -24.94 13.64 -0.93
CA ASP A 802 -24.57 15.05 -1.03
C ASP A 802 -23.12 15.29 -0.59
N ILE A 803 -22.70 14.63 0.49
CA ILE A 803 -21.34 14.70 1.02
C ILE A 803 -20.33 14.13 0.03
N ALA A 804 -20.58 12.95 -0.54
CA ALA A 804 -19.69 12.33 -1.53
C ALA A 804 -19.58 13.15 -2.82
N GLN A 805 -20.69 13.78 -3.25
CA GLN A 805 -20.72 14.68 -4.40
C GLN A 805 -19.90 15.95 -4.16
N GLY A 806 -20.15 16.67 -3.06
CA GLY A 806 -19.38 17.88 -2.71
C GLY A 806 -17.90 17.58 -2.47
N GLU A 807 -17.59 16.41 -1.89
CA GLU A 807 -16.24 15.88 -1.79
C GLU A 807 -15.56 15.63 -3.15
N SER A 808 -16.32 15.34 -4.21
CA SER A 808 -15.79 15.16 -5.56
C SER A 808 -15.54 16.52 -6.22
N ILE A 809 -16.54 17.41 -6.20
CA ILE A 809 -16.49 18.74 -6.82
C ILE A 809 -15.30 19.56 -6.29
N LEU A 810 -15.13 19.64 -4.97
CA LEU A 810 -14.03 20.42 -4.38
C LEU A 810 -12.63 19.82 -4.67
N LYS A 811 -12.53 18.49 -4.87
CA LYS A 811 -11.26 17.85 -5.29
C LYS A 811 -10.92 18.17 -6.74
N THR A 812 -11.90 18.20 -7.63
CA THR A 812 -11.72 18.58 -9.03
C THR A 812 -11.34 20.06 -9.14
N ALA A 813 -12.16 20.96 -8.56
CA ALA A 813 -11.91 22.40 -8.56
C ALA A 813 -10.53 22.76 -7.99
N TYR A 814 -10.12 22.19 -6.85
CA TYR A 814 -8.77 22.44 -6.30
C TYR A 814 -7.64 21.83 -7.13
N SER A 815 -7.88 20.80 -7.94
CA SER A 815 -6.83 20.21 -8.78
C SER A 815 -6.60 21.03 -10.06
N GLU A 816 -7.66 21.60 -10.63
CA GLU A 816 -7.63 22.51 -11.79
C GLU A 816 -7.27 23.95 -11.41
N LEU A 817 -7.66 24.41 -10.21
CA LEU A 817 -7.39 25.74 -9.70
C LEU A 817 -6.92 25.67 -8.23
N PRO A 818 -5.64 25.32 -7.95
CA PRO A 818 -5.13 25.11 -6.59
C PRO A 818 -4.89 26.42 -5.82
N SER A 819 -5.96 27.19 -5.60
CA SER A 819 -5.96 28.47 -4.90
C SER A 819 -7.13 28.54 -3.93
N TYR A 820 -6.85 28.42 -2.64
CA TYR A 820 -7.86 28.59 -1.59
C TYR A 820 -8.44 30.02 -1.59
N ASP A 821 -7.62 31.00 -1.94
CA ASP A 821 -7.95 32.42 -2.02
C ASP A 821 -8.98 32.76 -3.12
N ILE A 822 -9.19 31.84 -4.09
CA ILE A 822 -10.28 31.93 -5.08
C ILE A 822 -11.43 30.98 -4.70
N ILE A 823 -11.11 29.71 -4.38
CA ILE A 823 -12.12 28.67 -4.12
C ILE A 823 -12.95 28.94 -2.87
N ILE A 824 -12.35 29.43 -1.78
CA ILE A 824 -13.08 29.61 -0.51
C ILE A 824 -14.10 30.76 -0.62
N PRO A 825 -13.77 31.95 -1.17
CA PRO A 825 -14.77 32.98 -1.46
C PRO A 825 -15.90 32.48 -2.37
N ALA A 826 -15.58 31.89 -3.52
CA ALA A 826 -16.59 31.40 -4.47
C ALA A 826 -17.52 30.34 -3.86
N MET A 827 -16.98 29.44 -3.02
CA MET A 827 -17.74 28.41 -2.32
C MET A 827 -18.60 28.96 -1.16
N ILE A 828 -18.20 30.07 -0.53
CA ILE A 828 -19.00 30.78 0.48
C ILE A 828 -20.14 31.58 -0.19
N GLU A 829 -19.90 32.12 -1.38
CA GLU A 829 -20.85 33.00 -2.09
C GLU A 829 -21.87 32.24 -2.93
N HIS A 830 -21.41 31.29 -3.75
CA HIS A 830 -22.25 30.58 -4.72
C HIS A 830 -22.60 29.14 -4.29
N GLY A 831 -22.01 28.64 -3.19
CA GLY A 831 -22.17 27.27 -2.69
C GLY A 831 -21.31 26.23 -3.41
N ILE A 832 -21.17 25.04 -2.83
CA ILE A 832 -20.23 24.02 -3.32
C ILE A 832 -20.64 23.39 -4.66
N ASN A 833 -21.93 23.33 -4.96
CA ASN A 833 -22.42 22.68 -6.18
C ASN A 833 -22.17 23.50 -7.45
N ASN A 834 -22.15 24.83 -7.35
CA ASN A 834 -21.93 25.75 -8.47
C ASN A 834 -20.43 26.08 -8.66
N LEU A 835 -19.55 25.46 -7.87
CA LEU A 835 -18.12 25.81 -7.82
C LEU A 835 -17.41 25.63 -9.17
N ALA A 836 -17.86 24.70 -10.01
CA ALA A 836 -17.31 24.46 -11.34
C ALA A 836 -17.49 25.67 -12.28
N ASP A 837 -18.62 26.36 -12.19
CA ASP A 837 -18.94 27.50 -13.05
C ASP A 837 -18.07 28.72 -12.73
N HIS A 838 -17.71 28.89 -11.46
CA HIS A 838 -16.96 30.05 -10.95
C HIS A 838 -15.44 29.81 -10.77
N CYS A 839 -14.98 28.55 -10.64
CA CYS A 839 -13.57 28.21 -10.41
C CYS A 839 -12.91 27.50 -11.61
N GLN A 840 -13.09 28.04 -12.81
CA GLN A 840 -12.50 27.53 -14.04
C GLN A 840 -10.97 27.78 -14.12
N LEU A 841 -10.27 26.89 -14.84
CA LEU A 841 -8.85 26.99 -15.19
C LEU A 841 -8.58 28.29 -15.97
N ARG A 842 -7.66 29.12 -15.48
CA ARG A 842 -7.29 30.41 -16.09
C ARG A 842 -5.77 30.59 -16.20
N PRO A 843 -5.25 31.32 -17.21
CA PRO A 843 -3.85 31.75 -17.25
C PRO A 843 -3.44 32.49 -15.97
N GLY A 844 -2.18 32.32 -15.55
CA GLY A 844 -1.63 32.95 -14.34
C GLY A 844 -1.92 32.20 -13.04
N VAL A 845 -2.79 31.17 -13.03
CA VAL A 845 -2.97 30.25 -11.88
C VAL A 845 -2.59 28.83 -12.31
N PRO A 846 -1.44 28.28 -11.87
CA PRO A 846 -0.99 26.96 -12.31
C PRO A 846 -1.80 25.80 -11.72
N LEU A 847 -2.37 24.97 -12.60
CA LEU A 847 -3.06 23.73 -12.23
C LEU A 847 -2.08 22.63 -11.79
N LYS A 848 -2.51 21.72 -10.90
CA LYS A 848 -1.61 20.67 -10.37
C LYS A 848 -1.37 19.57 -11.42
N PRO A 849 -0.10 19.26 -11.75
CA PRO A 849 0.21 18.43 -12.91
C PRO A 849 -0.29 16.98 -12.82
N MET A 850 -0.66 16.41 -13.96
CA MET A 850 -0.96 14.99 -14.14
C MET A 850 0.30 14.14 -13.91
N LEU A 851 0.17 13.00 -13.22
CA LEU A 851 1.30 12.20 -12.74
C LEU A 851 1.34 10.78 -13.35
N ALA A 852 2.48 10.37 -13.87
CA ALA A 852 2.67 9.01 -14.37
C ALA A 852 2.85 7.96 -13.27
N LYS A 853 2.27 6.76 -13.48
CA LYS A 853 2.57 5.55 -12.68
C LYS A 853 3.92 4.96 -13.12
N PRO A 854 4.82 4.57 -12.20
CA PRO A 854 6.00 3.78 -12.55
C PRO A 854 5.59 2.38 -13.02
N THR A 855 6.18 1.94 -14.12
CA THR A 855 5.98 0.63 -14.76
C THR A 855 7.31 -0.13 -14.77
N LYS A 856 7.28 -1.45 -14.50
CA LYS A 856 8.50 -2.29 -14.32
C LYS A 856 8.86 -3.19 -15.50
N ALA A 857 7.97 -3.37 -16.46
CA ALA A 857 8.18 -4.14 -17.68
C ALA A 857 7.36 -3.55 -18.82
N ILE A 858 7.80 -3.70 -20.07
CA ILE A 858 7.03 -3.24 -21.23
C ILE A 858 5.70 -4.02 -21.35
N THR A 859 5.64 -5.27 -20.90
CA THR A 859 4.38 -6.03 -20.85
C THR A 859 3.31 -5.34 -19.99
N GLU A 860 3.66 -4.77 -18.83
CA GLU A 860 2.72 -4.03 -17.97
C GLU A 860 2.18 -2.74 -18.64
N VAL A 861 2.77 -2.30 -19.76
CA VAL A 861 2.21 -1.25 -20.63
C VAL A 861 1.09 -1.84 -21.50
N LEU A 862 1.38 -2.94 -22.19
CA LEU A 862 0.46 -3.63 -23.10
C LEU A 862 -0.75 -4.22 -22.35
N ASP A 863 -0.50 -4.90 -21.22
CA ASP A 863 -1.52 -5.44 -20.30
C ASP A 863 -2.47 -4.36 -19.74
N ARG A 864 -2.09 -3.08 -19.84
CA ARG A 864 -2.77 -1.95 -19.19
C ARG A 864 -3.48 -1.02 -20.17
N PHE A 865 -2.99 -0.95 -21.40
CA PHE A 865 -3.60 -0.28 -22.54
C PHE A 865 -4.19 -1.28 -23.55
N GLU A 866 -4.55 -2.48 -23.10
CA GLU A 866 -5.15 -3.52 -23.93
C GLU A 866 -6.36 -2.97 -24.71
N ASN A 867 -6.37 -3.16 -26.03
CA ASN A 867 -7.35 -2.61 -26.98
C ASN A 867 -7.45 -1.06 -27.07
N GLN A 868 -6.57 -0.31 -26.40
CA GLN A 868 -6.51 1.16 -26.43
C GLN A 868 -5.31 1.67 -27.23
N THR A 869 -5.46 2.84 -27.85
CA THR A 869 -4.35 3.56 -28.49
C THR A 869 -3.55 4.36 -27.48
N PHE A 870 -2.23 4.28 -27.59
CA PHE A 870 -1.30 5.05 -26.77
C PHE A 870 -0.14 5.60 -27.60
N THR A 871 0.58 6.56 -27.04
CA THR A 871 1.81 7.13 -27.57
C THR A 871 2.93 6.96 -26.56
N CYS A 872 4.13 6.65 -27.05
CA CYS A 872 5.37 6.65 -26.27
C CYS A 872 6.11 7.94 -26.58
N GLU A 873 6.45 8.72 -25.55
CA GLU A 873 7.23 9.96 -25.64
C GLU A 873 8.55 9.83 -24.89
N TYR A 874 9.59 10.54 -25.32
CA TYR A 874 10.83 10.68 -24.56
C TYR A 874 10.58 11.31 -23.19
N LYS A 875 11.04 10.65 -22.12
CA LYS A 875 11.05 11.23 -20.79
C LYS A 875 12.36 11.97 -20.52
N TYR A 876 12.44 13.20 -21.01
CA TYR A 876 13.54 14.13 -20.75
C TYR A 876 13.91 14.24 -19.25
N ASP A 877 15.19 14.48 -18.96
CA ASP A 877 15.73 14.74 -17.62
C ASP A 877 15.89 16.26 -17.40
N GLY A 878 14.79 16.92 -17.03
CA GLY A 878 14.70 18.38 -16.94
C GLY A 878 13.92 18.87 -15.72
N GLU A 879 13.50 20.13 -15.76
CA GLU A 879 12.58 20.72 -14.80
C GLU A 879 11.22 20.95 -15.48
N ARG A 880 10.23 20.12 -15.15
CA ARG A 880 8.85 20.29 -15.61
C ARG A 880 8.33 21.68 -15.31
N ALA A 881 7.96 22.38 -16.38
CA ALA A 881 7.53 23.75 -16.42
C ALA A 881 6.11 23.83 -16.99
N GLN A 882 5.25 24.60 -16.34
CA GLN A 882 3.92 24.91 -16.85
C GLN A 882 3.92 26.38 -17.31
N ILE A 883 3.82 26.60 -18.62
CA ILE A 883 3.96 27.94 -19.22
C ILE A 883 2.56 28.51 -19.48
N HIS A 884 2.30 29.69 -18.92
CA HIS A 884 1.05 30.43 -19.06
C HIS A 884 1.29 31.68 -19.87
N TYR A 885 0.48 31.91 -20.91
CA TYR A 885 0.62 33.04 -21.82
C TYR A 885 -0.73 33.68 -22.16
N VAL A 886 -0.74 35.02 -22.24
CA VAL A 886 -1.81 35.87 -22.77
C VAL A 886 -1.15 37.02 -23.53
N ALA A 887 -1.51 37.20 -24.80
CA ALA A 887 -0.97 38.25 -25.67
C ALA A 887 -1.38 39.66 -25.20
N LYS A 888 -0.55 40.66 -25.51
CA LYS A 888 -0.63 42.02 -24.93
C LYS A 888 -1.76 42.89 -25.51
N ASP A 889 -2.35 42.41 -26.59
CA ASP A 889 -3.43 42.99 -27.38
C ASP A 889 -4.78 42.30 -27.11
N THR A 890 -4.82 41.32 -26.21
CA THR A 890 -6.05 40.66 -25.72
C THR A 890 -6.75 41.51 -24.65
N ASP A 891 -8.07 41.37 -24.56
CA ASP A 891 -8.91 42.04 -23.56
C ASP A 891 -8.56 41.66 -22.11
N GLU A 892 -8.79 42.59 -21.18
CA GLU A 892 -8.28 42.48 -19.80
C GLU A 892 -8.87 41.30 -19.00
N GLU A 893 -10.03 40.77 -19.42
CA GLU A 893 -10.67 39.59 -18.80
C GLU A 893 -9.76 38.35 -18.79
N PHE A 894 -8.95 38.14 -19.82
CA PHE A 894 -7.99 37.03 -19.87
C PHE A 894 -6.78 37.24 -18.96
N SER A 895 -6.58 38.46 -18.45
CA SER A 895 -5.39 38.88 -17.69
C SER A 895 -5.63 39.06 -16.18
N GLN A 896 -6.85 38.77 -15.69
CA GLN A 896 -7.24 38.94 -14.28
C GLN A 896 -6.18 38.39 -13.31
N SER A 897 -5.53 39.29 -12.58
CA SER A 897 -4.45 38.95 -11.65
C SER A 897 -4.96 37.99 -10.57
N ALA A 898 -4.27 36.87 -10.37
CA ALA A 898 -4.52 35.98 -9.25
C ALA A 898 -4.36 36.77 -7.93
N ILE A 899 -5.37 36.71 -7.05
CA ILE A 899 -5.35 37.42 -5.76
C ILE A 899 -4.10 36.97 -4.98
N GLY A 900 -3.25 37.94 -4.60
CA GLY A 900 -1.96 37.69 -3.95
C GLY A 900 -0.74 37.59 -4.86
N ALA A 901 -0.87 37.75 -6.18
CA ALA A 901 0.27 37.87 -7.08
C ALA A 901 1.11 39.12 -6.75
N THR A 902 2.45 38.98 -6.72
CA THR A 902 3.38 40.02 -6.27
C THR A 902 3.83 41.01 -7.37
N LYS A 903 3.16 41.00 -8.52
CA LYS A 903 3.41 41.88 -9.67
C LYS A 903 2.07 42.43 -10.16
N GLU A 904 2.01 43.74 -10.41
CA GLU A 904 0.93 44.33 -11.18
C GLU A 904 0.97 43.76 -12.61
N VAL A 905 -0.17 43.27 -13.09
CA VAL A 905 -0.28 42.72 -14.45
C VAL A 905 -0.45 43.89 -15.41
N GLY A 906 0.65 44.29 -16.05
CA GLY A 906 0.56 45.10 -17.27
C GLY A 906 -0.06 44.29 -18.41
N LYS A 907 -0.35 44.94 -19.55
CA LYS A 907 -1.04 44.30 -20.68
C LYS A 907 -0.31 43.02 -21.15
N GLY A 908 -0.98 41.87 -20.97
CA GLY A 908 -0.49 40.52 -21.27
C GLY A 908 0.16 39.79 -20.09
N VAL A 909 -0.03 38.46 -20.04
CA VAL A 909 0.51 37.57 -19.00
C VAL A 909 1.58 36.67 -19.63
N ALA A 910 2.73 36.52 -18.95
CA ALA A 910 3.73 35.53 -19.29
C ALA A 910 4.38 35.01 -18.00
N ALA A 911 4.13 33.75 -17.66
CA ALA A 911 4.61 33.13 -16.43
C ALA A 911 4.98 31.66 -16.63
N ILE A 912 5.95 31.17 -15.85
CA ILE A 912 6.42 29.79 -15.88
C ILE A 912 6.38 29.25 -14.46
N PHE A 913 5.66 28.16 -14.23
CA PHE A 913 5.50 27.57 -12.90
C PHE A 913 6.13 26.18 -12.81
N SER A 914 6.65 25.84 -11.63
CA SER A 914 7.21 24.52 -11.35
C SER A 914 6.12 23.45 -11.25
N ARG A 915 6.55 22.19 -11.31
CA ARG A 915 5.74 21.02 -10.92
C ARG A 915 4.98 21.17 -9.59
N ASN A 916 5.49 21.95 -8.64
CA ASN A 916 4.87 22.17 -7.34
C ASN A 916 3.94 23.40 -7.31
N SER A 917 3.81 24.11 -8.43
CA SER A 917 3.19 25.43 -8.61
C SER A 917 4.02 26.63 -8.10
N GLU A 918 5.35 26.53 -8.00
CA GLU A 918 6.22 27.67 -7.61
C GLU A 918 6.50 28.59 -8.82
N ASP A 919 6.62 29.92 -8.67
CA ASP A 919 7.00 30.82 -9.78
C ASP A 919 8.49 30.64 -10.18
N LEU A 920 8.72 30.07 -11.38
CA LEU A 920 10.03 29.90 -12.02
C LEU A 920 10.35 31.02 -13.01
N SER A 921 9.47 32.02 -13.21
CA SER A 921 9.67 33.12 -14.16
C SER A 921 10.99 33.89 -13.92
N GLY A 922 11.45 33.95 -12.66
CA GLY A 922 12.73 34.57 -12.30
C GLY A 922 14.00 33.74 -12.62
N LYS A 923 13.84 32.47 -13.01
CA LYS A 923 14.89 31.53 -13.42
C LYS A 923 15.01 31.43 -14.96
N TYR A 924 13.93 31.74 -15.69
CA TYR A 924 13.81 31.59 -17.14
C TYR A 924 13.44 32.89 -17.90
N PRO A 925 14.20 33.99 -17.72
CA PRO A 925 13.93 35.27 -18.42
C PRO A 925 14.18 35.19 -19.94
N ASP A 926 15.04 34.28 -20.38
CA ASP A 926 15.34 33.93 -21.76
C ASP A 926 14.15 33.26 -22.47
N VAL A 927 13.51 32.29 -21.81
CA VAL A 927 12.27 31.65 -22.28
C VAL A 927 11.17 32.70 -22.42
N LEU A 928 10.93 33.49 -21.37
CA LEU A 928 9.88 34.53 -21.37
C LEU A 928 10.08 35.61 -22.44
N ALA A 929 11.34 35.98 -22.73
CA ALA A 929 11.65 36.95 -23.79
C ALA A 929 11.40 36.39 -25.20
N ARG A 930 11.59 35.08 -25.40
CA ARG A 930 11.43 34.39 -26.69
C ARG A 930 10.02 33.88 -26.95
N LEU A 931 9.26 33.61 -25.88
CA LEU A 931 7.90 33.05 -25.91
C LEU A 931 7.01 33.65 -27.01
N PRO A 932 6.91 34.99 -27.24
CA PRO A 932 6.04 35.54 -28.30
C PRO A 932 6.40 35.08 -29.73
N SER A 933 7.65 34.69 -30.00
CA SER A 933 8.07 34.17 -31.32
C SER A 933 7.66 32.72 -31.56
N TRP A 934 7.25 32.01 -30.51
CA TRP A 934 6.82 30.60 -30.56
C TRP A 934 5.33 30.45 -30.92
N VAL A 935 4.60 31.57 -30.94
CA VAL A 935 3.13 31.65 -31.04
C VAL A 935 2.71 31.93 -32.48
N LYS A 936 1.70 31.22 -32.97
CA LYS A 936 1.09 31.48 -34.29
C LYS A 936 -0.03 32.53 -34.18
N GLU A 937 -0.31 33.21 -35.29
CA GLU A 937 -1.17 34.42 -35.35
C GLU A 937 -2.56 34.25 -34.69
N ASP A 938 -3.18 33.07 -34.80
CA ASP A 938 -4.49 32.78 -34.17
C ASP A 938 -4.45 32.59 -32.64
N THR A 939 -3.27 32.48 -32.01
CA THR A 939 -3.13 32.07 -30.60
C THR A 939 -2.95 33.28 -29.67
N LYS A 940 -4.04 33.64 -28.99
CA LYS A 940 -4.10 34.77 -28.05
C LYS A 940 -3.74 34.39 -26.62
N SER A 941 -4.07 33.17 -26.18
CA SER A 941 -3.76 32.70 -24.82
C SER A 941 -3.61 31.19 -24.75
N PHE A 942 -2.73 30.70 -23.87
CA PHE A 942 -2.57 29.26 -23.64
C PHE A 942 -2.01 28.91 -22.25
N VAL A 943 -2.20 27.64 -21.86
CA VAL A 943 -1.46 26.99 -20.77
C VAL A 943 -0.86 25.69 -21.29
N LEU A 944 0.46 25.58 -21.20
CA LEU A 944 1.29 24.51 -21.77
C LEU A 944 1.94 23.66 -20.66
N ASP A 945 2.02 22.35 -20.86
CA ASP A 945 2.81 21.42 -20.04
C ASP A 945 4.06 20.98 -20.83
N CYS A 946 5.24 21.19 -20.25
CA CYS A 946 6.52 20.98 -20.92
C CYS A 946 7.65 20.64 -19.93
N GLU A 947 8.76 20.10 -20.44
CA GLU A 947 9.99 19.94 -19.66
C GLU A 947 11.00 20.99 -20.14
N SER A 948 11.52 21.81 -19.21
CA SER A 948 12.66 22.69 -19.51
C SER A 948 13.95 21.90 -19.35
N VAL A 949 14.75 21.78 -20.41
CA VAL A 949 15.92 20.90 -20.47
C VAL A 949 17.15 21.71 -20.86
N ALA A 950 18.29 21.48 -20.20
CA ALA A 950 19.54 22.14 -20.59
C ALA A 950 19.98 21.66 -21.98
N TRP A 951 20.40 22.59 -22.84
CA TRP A 951 20.61 22.32 -24.26
C TRP A 951 21.95 22.84 -24.77
N ASP A 952 22.69 21.97 -25.46
CA ASP A 952 23.92 22.32 -26.19
C ASP A 952 23.55 22.83 -27.59
N ILE A 953 23.95 24.06 -27.91
CA ILE A 953 23.65 24.70 -29.21
C ILE A 953 24.60 24.23 -30.32
N GLU A 954 25.84 23.86 -29.99
CA GLU A 954 26.85 23.46 -30.97
C GLU A 954 26.67 21.98 -31.34
N GLU A 955 26.53 21.12 -30.34
CA GLU A 955 26.35 19.67 -30.53
C GLU A 955 24.88 19.25 -30.71
N LYS A 956 23.92 20.18 -30.53
CA LYS A 956 22.46 19.99 -30.67
C LYS A 956 21.92 18.81 -29.83
N LYS A 957 22.26 18.79 -28.54
CA LYS A 957 21.97 17.68 -27.61
C LYS A 957 21.36 18.14 -26.29
N VAL A 958 20.60 17.24 -25.68
CA VAL A 958 20.17 17.31 -24.27
C VAL A 958 21.39 17.20 -23.36
N MET A 959 21.52 18.14 -22.41
CA MET A 959 22.54 18.13 -21.37
C MET A 959 21.94 17.67 -20.02
N PRO A 960 22.72 17.06 -19.11
CA PRO A 960 22.22 16.54 -17.84
C PRO A 960 21.52 17.59 -16.95
N PHE A 961 20.53 17.15 -16.18
CA PHE A 961 19.74 17.98 -15.25
C PHE A 961 20.60 18.82 -14.27
N GLN A 962 21.77 18.31 -13.87
CA GLN A 962 22.74 19.02 -13.03
C GLN A 962 23.14 20.37 -13.64
N GLN A 963 23.39 20.43 -14.95
CA GLN A 963 23.70 21.69 -15.64
C GLN A 963 22.52 22.68 -15.57
N LEU A 964 21.29 22.20 -15.72
CA LEU A 964 20.07 23.02 -15.56
C LEU A 964 19.96 23.61 -14.14
N MET A 965 20.39 22.87 -13.13
CA MET A 965 20.37 23.29 -11.72
C MET A 965 21.40 24.38 -11.39
N THR A 966 22.47 24.53 -12.18
CA THR A 966 23.41 25.66 -12.04
C THR A 966 22.80 27.02 -12.39
N ARG A 967 21.63 27.05 -13.07
CA ARG A 967 20.93 28.30 -13.40
C ARG A 967 20.45 29.01 -12.14
N LYS A 968 20.95 30.24 -11.93
CA LYS A 968 20.53 31.16 -10.86
C LYS A 968 19.00 31.26 -10.77
N LYS A 969 18.45 31.07 -9.57
CA LYS A 969 16.99 30.92 -9.35
C LYS A 969 16.19 32.22 -9.36
N LYS A 970 16.82 33.37 -9.05
CA LYS A 970 16.17 34.69 -8.94
C LYS A 970 17.15 35.79 -9.39
N GLY A 971 16.65 36.87 -9.98
CA GLY A 971 17.43 38.08 -10.31
C GLY A 971 18.35 37.97 -11.54
N VAL A 972 17.93 37.24 -12.57
CA VAL A 972 18.71 36.98 -13.80
C VAL A 972 18.16 37.83 -14.96
N LYS A 973 19.03 38.44 -15.78
CA LYS A 973 18.65 38.99 -17.10
C LYS A 973 18.82 37.93 -18.18
N ALA A 974 18.06 38.02 -19.28
CA ALA A 974 18.20 37.08 -20.40
C ALA A 974 19.63 37.04 -20.99
N GLU A 975 20.33 38.17 -20.99
CA GLU A 975 21.74 38.30 -21.41
C GLU A 975 22.71 37.52 -20.50
N ASP A 976 22.46 37.48 -19.19
CA ASP A 976 23.34 36.84 -18.19
C ASP A 976 23.22 35.30 -18.17
N VAL A 977 22.32 34.72 -18.97
CA VAL A 977 22.04 33.28 -18.98
C VAL A 977 23.15 32.53 -19.71
N LYS A 978 24.02 31.86 -18.95
CA LYS A 978 25.05 30.95 -19.47
C LYS A 978 24.46 29.65 -20.04
N ILE A 979 23.83 28.83 -19.20
CA ILE A 979 23.24 27.55 -19.61
C ILE A 979 21.94 27.78 -20.37
N LYS A 980 21.97 27.50 -21.67
CA LYS A 980 20.81 27.60 -22.57
C LYS A 980 19.88 26.41 -22.38
N VAL A 981 18.62 26.60 -22.74
CA VAL A 981 17.52 25.68 -22.42
C VAL A 981 16.60 25.56 -23.63
N CYS A 982 16.29 24.32 -23.99
CA CYS A 982 15.23 23.98 -24.93
C CYS A 982 14.01 23.51 -24.12
N VAL A 983 12.83 23.96 -24.52
CA VAL A 983 11.54 23.58 -23.94
C VAL A 983 10.94 22.45 -24.76
N PHE A 984 10.70 21.30 -24.15
CA PHE A 984 10.06 20.16 -24.79
C PHE A 984 8.58 20.10 -24.39
N ALA A 985 7.72 20.62 -25.27
CA ALA A 985 6.28 20.71 -25.11
C ALA A 985 5.60 19.35 -25.31
N PHE A 986 4.77 18.91 -24.36
CA PHE A 986 4.16 17.57 -24.37
C PHE A 986 2.67 17.52 -24.04
N ASP A 987 2.04 18.62 -23.60
CA ASP A 987 0.57 18.72 -23.51
C ASP A 987 0.09 20.18 -23.55
N LEU A 988 -1.16 20.39 -23.95
CA LEU A 988 -1.83 21.70 -23.97
C LEU A 988 -3.09 21.61 -23.10
N LEU A 989 -3.23 22.53 -22.15
CA LEU A 989 -4.20 22.45 -21.05
C LEU A 989 -5.30 23.53 -21.19
N TYR A 990 -4.98 24.64 -21.85
CA TYR A 990 -5.90 25.76 -22.13
C TYR A 990 -5.49 26.43 -23.45
N LEU A 991 -6.46 26.92 -24.22
CA LEU A 991 -6.24 27.66 -25.46
C LEU A 991 -7.37 28.67 -25.71
N ASN A 992 -7.03 29.92 -26.01
CA ASN A 992 -7.93 30.98 -26.50
C ASN A 992 -9.26 31.10 -25.72
N GLY A 993 -9.18 31.13 -24.39
CA GLY A 993 -10.36 31.22 -23.51
C GLY A 993 -10.88 29.89 -22.98
N GLN A 994 -10.60 28.76 -23.66
CA GLN A 994 -11.18 27.47 -23.33
C GLN A 994 -10.18 26.54 -22.62
N ALA A 995 -10.60 25.95 -21.49
CA ALA A 995 -9.91 24.82 -20.88
C ALA A 995 -10.09 23.57 -21.75
N VAL A 996 -8.98 22.94 -22.15
CA VAL A 996 -8.99 21.76 -23.04
C VAL A 996 -8.62 20.46 -22.31
N VAL A 997 -8.43 20.51 -20.99
CA VAL A 997 -8.06 19.34 -20.16
C VAL A 997 -8.99 18.13 -20.33
N HIS A 998 -10.29 18.32 -20.52
CA HIS A 998 -11.24 17.21 -20.69
C HIS A 998 -11.23 16.57 -22.09
N LYS A 999 -10.55 17.18 -23.07
CA LYS A 999 -10.46 16.65 -24.45
C LYS A 999 -9.44 15.50 -24.53
N PRO A 1000 -9.60 14.53 -25.45
CA PRO A 1000 -8.63 13.45 -25.65
C PRO A 1000 -7.21 13.95 -25.93
N LEU A 1001 -6.18 13.20 -25.52
CA LEU A 1001 -4.78 13.60 -25.72
C LEU A 1001 -4.45 13.85 -27.20
N ARG A 1002 -5.02 13.06 -28.13
CA ARG A 1002 -4.86 13.30 -29.57
C ARG A 1002 -5.29 14.72 -29.97
N GLU A 1003 -6.46 15.16 -29.51
CA GLU A 1003 -6.98 16.50 -29.81
C GLU A 1003 -6.12 17.59 -29.15
N ARG A 1004 -5.71 17.41 -27.89
CA ARG A 1004 -4.81 18.36 -27.20
C ARG A 1004 -3.45 18.48 -27.90
N ARG A 1005 -2.88 17.36 -28.39
CA ARG A 1005 -1.63 17.33 -29.19
C ARG A 1005 -1.80 18.00 -30.56
N GLU A 1006 -2.94 17.81 -31.21
CA GLU A 1006 -3.25 18.55 -32.45
C GLU A 1006 -3.40 20.06 -32.22
N LEU A 1007 -4.10 20.47 -31.15
CA LEU A 1007 -4.25 21.87 -30.78
C LEU A 1007 -2.89 22.50 -30.40
N LEU A 1008 -2.01 21.74 -29.72
CA LEU A 1008 -0.63 22.14 -29.44
C LEU A 1008 0.15 22.44 -30.73
N HIS A 1009 0.10 21.52 -31.71
CA HIS A 1009 0.77 21.68 -33.00
C HIS A 1009 0.14 22.80 -33.86
N LYS A 1010 -1.15 23.09 -33.68
CA LYS A 1010 -1.85 24.22 -34.34
C LYS A 1010 -1.50 25.56 -33.70
N ALA A 1011 -1.33 25.63 -32.38
CA ALA A 1011 -1.09 26.88 -31.64
C ALA A 1011 0.38 27.37 -31.67
N LEU A 1012 1.35 26.46 -31.62
CA LEU A 1012 2.77 26.80 -31.53
C LEU A 1012 3.57 26.43 -32.78
N GLN A 1013 4.72 27.09 -32.97
CA GLN A 1013 5.74 26.74 -33.95
C GLN A 1013 7.06 26.34 -33.24
N PRO A 1014 7.62 25.14 -33.50
CA PRO A 1014 8.94 24.76 -33.00
C PRO A 1014 10.06 25.67 -33.53
N ILE A 1015 11.05 25.94 -32.68
CA ILE A 1015 12.27 26.68 -33.03
C ILE A 1015 13.46 25.87 -32.49
N GLU A 1016 14.41 25.54 -33.37
CA GLU A 1016 15.52 24.65 -33.05
C GLU A 1016 16.35 25.16 -31.85
N GLY A 1017 16.50 24.31 -30.82
CA GLY A 1017 17.21 24.64 -29.58
C GLY A 1017 16.48 25.58 -28.62
N GLU A 1018 15.23 25.97 -28.91
CA GLU A 1018 14.41 26.81 -28.03
C GLU A 1018 13.09 26.15 -27.62
N LEU A 1019 12.34 25.63 -28.61
CA LEU A 1019 11.06 24.96 -28.42
C LEU A 1019 10.95 23.78 -29.39
N ALA A 1020 10.74 22.60 -28.86
CA ALA A 1020 10.39 21.40 -29.61
C ALA A 1020 9.11 20.77 -29.04
N PHE A 1021 8.39 20.01 -29.86
CA PHE A 1021 7.43 19.04 -29.33
C PHE A 1021 8.19 17.79 -28.84
N ALA A 1022 7.67 17.10 -27.84
CA ALA A 1022 8.29 15.88 -27.34
C ALA A 1022 8.38 14.80 -28.45
N THR A 1023 9.57 14.21 -28.60
CA THR A 1023 9.81 13.10 -29.54
C THR A 1023 8.90 11.94 -29.18
N ALA A 1024 8.08 11.47 -30.13
CA ALA A 1024 6.99 10.53 -29.87
C ALA A 1024 6.81 9.49 -30.98
N ILE A 1025 6.33 8.30 -30.60
CA ILE A 1025 5.79 7.28 -31.53
C ILE A 1025 4.40 6.81 -31.05
N ASP A 1026 3.46 6.67 -31.98
CA ASP A 1026 2.14 6.07 -31.72
C ASP A 1026 2.19 4.54 -31.99
N GLY A 1027 3.10 3.86 -31.29
CA GLY A 1027 3.40 2.43 -31.47
C GLY A 1027 2.44 1.48 -30.75
N ARG A 1028 2.53 0.18 -31.08
CA ARG A 1028 1.74 -0.88 -30.41
C ARG A 1028 2.56 -2.12 -30.07
N GLU A 1029 3.60 -2.41 -30.84
CA GLU A 1029 4.36 -3.65 -30.69
C GLU A 1029 5.49 -3.51 -29.65
N MET A 1030 5.79 -4.60 -28.94
CA MET A 1030 6.77 -4.58 -27.85
C MET A 1030 8.17 -4.15 -28.32
N ASP A 1031 8.58 -4.60 -29.50
CA ASP A 1031 9.91 -4.35 -30.06
C ASP A 1031 10.08 -2.88 -30.50
N GLU A 1032 9.01 -2.23 -30.99
CA GLU A 1032 9.00 -0.78 -31.28
C GLU A 1032 9.25 0.04 -30.00
N ILE A 1033 8.53 -0.32 -28.92
CA ILE A 1033 8.63 0.36 -27.62
C ILE A 1033 10.01 0.14 -27.00
N GLN A 1034 10.60 -1.06 -27.13
CA GLN A 1034 11.95 -1.36 -26.65
C GLN A 1034 13.01 -0.60 -27.46
N ALA A 1035 12.92 -0.59 -28.79
CA ALA A 1035 13.86 0.15 -29.65
C ALA A 1035 13.83 1.65 -29.35
N PHE A 1036 12.63 2.23 -29.18
CA PHE A 1036 12.46 3.65 -28.85
C PHE A 1036 12.87 3.98 -27.40
N LEU A 1037 12.74 3.03 -26.47
CA LEU A 1037 13.29 3.17 -25.11
C LEU A 1037 14.83 3.25 -25.16
N ASP A 1038 15.48 2.37 -25.92
CA ASP A 1038 16.94 2.39 -26.09
C ASP A 1038 17.42 3.62 -26.88
N GLU A 1039 16.59 4.16 -27.79
CA GLU A 1039 16.85 5.44 -28.46
C GLU A 1039 16.76 6.62 -27.48
N SER A 1040 15.72 6.68 -26.64
CA SER A 1040 15.54 7.74 -25.64
C SER A 1040 16.74 7.81 -24.66
N VAL A 1041 17.28 6.66 -24.26
CA VAL A 1041 18.46 6.58 -23.38
C VAL A 1041 19.74 7.06 -24.10
N LYS A 1042 19.89 6.79 -25.41
CA LYS A 1042 21.00 7.33 -26.23
C LYS A 1042 20.87 8.84 -26.42
N ALA A 1043 19.63 9.35 -26.47
CA ALA A 1043 19.30 10.78 -26.51
C ALA A 1043 19.30 11.45 -25.12
N SER A 1044 20.00 10.87 -24.13
CA SER A 1044 20.17 11.40 -22.77
C SER A 1044 18.86 11.67 -22.00
N CYS A 1045 17.80 10.93 -22.30
CA CYS A 1045 16.54 10.94 -21.56
C CYS A 1045 16.48 9.78 -20.52
N GLU A 1046 15.63 9.89 -19.50
CA GLU A 1046 15.51 8.88 -18.43
C GLU A 1046 14.87 7.55 -18.88
N GLY A 1047 14.27 7.53 -20.08
CA GLY A 1047 13.40 6.48 -20.60
C GLY A 1047 12.17 7.06 -21.30
N LEU A 1048 11.02 6.42 -21.15
CA LEU A 1048 9.77 6.77 -21.84
C LEU A 1048 8.63 7.16 -20.90
N MET A 1049 7.83 8.14 -21.33
CA MET A 1049 6.45 8.35 -20.88
C MET A 1049 5.54 7.57 -21.84
N VAL A 1050 4.53 6.85 -21.34
CA VAL A 1050 3.51 6.24 -22.21
C VAL A 1050 2.15 6.81 -21.84
N LYS A 1051 1.43 7.37 -22.80
CA LYS A 1051 0.15 8.06 -22.59
C LYS A 1051 -0.95 7.48 -23.48
N MET A 1052 -2.13 7.20 -22.92
CA MET A 1052 -3.34 6.91 -23.69
C MET A 1052 -3.70 8.09 -24.59
N LEU A 1053 -3.99 7.84 -25.88
CA LEU A 1053 -4.24 8.88 -26.89
C LEU A 1053 -5.71 9.27 -27.02
N ASP A 1054 -6.60 8.28 -26.93
CA ASP A 1054 -8.02 8.39 -27.31
C ASP A 1054 -8.93 7.81 -26.21
N GLY A 1055 -10.24 8.06 -26.32
CA GLY A 1055 -11.24 7.66 -25.33
C GLY A 1055 -11.37 8.64 -24.16
N GLU A 1056 -12.47 8.54 -23.40
CA GLU A 1056 -12.83 9.50 -22.33
C GLU A 1056 -11.78 9.56 -21.20
N GLU A 1057 -11.12 8.44 -20.89
CA GLU A 1057 -10.03 8.41 -19.89
C GLU A 1057 -8.73 9.10 -20.38
N SER A 1058 -8.56 9.38 -21.68
CA SER A 1058 -7.35 10.08 -22.18
C SER A 1058 -7.30 11.59 -21.89
N GLY A 1059 -8.34 12.12 -21.24
CA GLY A 1059 -8.35 13.46 -20.66
C GLY A 1059 -7.16 13.70 -19.71
N TYR A 1060 -6.75 14.96 -19.59
CA TYR A 1060 -5.75 15.37 -18.62
C TYR A 1060 -6.38 15.33 -17.22
N GLU A 1061 -5.76 14.63 -16.27
CA GLU A 1061 -6.29 14.47 -14.92
C GLU A 1061 -5.39 15.16 -13.87
N PRO A 1062 -5.67 16.42 -13.49
CA PRO A 1062 -4.86 17.17 -12.54
C PRO A 1062 -4.76 16.47 -11.17
N SER A 1063 -3.60 16.55 -10.52
CA SER A 1063 -3.27 15.84 -9.26
C SER A 1063 -3.39 14.30 -9.24
N LYS A 1064 -3.92 13.64 -10.28
CA LYS A 1064 -4.11 12.18 -10.29
C LYS A 1064 -2.85 11.46 -10.77
N ARG A 1065 -2.66 10.24 -10.25
CA ARG A 1065 -1.76 9.23 -10.82
C ARG A 1065 -2.62 8.14 -11.44
N SER A 1066 -3.03 8.36 -12.68
CA SER A 1066 -4.07 7.59 -13.36
C SER A 1066 -3.58 6.23 -13.87
N ARG A 1067 -4.43 5.50 -14.62
CA ARG A 1067 -3.94 4.38 -15.44
C ARG A 1067 -3.23 4.86 -16.70
N ASN A 1068 -3.42 6.11 -17.06
CA ASN A 1068 -3.49 6.59 -18.44
C ASN A 1068 -2.15 7.20 -18.86
N TRP A 1069 -1.36 7.65 -17.88
CA TRP A 1069 0.06 8.01 -18.04
C TRP A 1069 0.93 7.03 -17.24
N LEU A 1070 1.89 6.41 -17.91
CA LEU A 1070 2.93 5.54 -17.36
C LEU A 1070 4.31 6.15 -17.58
N LYS A 1071 5.28 5.66 -16.83
CA LYS A 1071 6.70 5.92 -17.09
C LYS A 1071 7.52 4.64 -16.97
N ILE A 1072 8.26 4.35 -18.04
CA ILE A 1072 9.26 3.29 -18.12
C ILE A 1072 10.61 3.96 -17.92
N LYS A 1073 11.45 3.40 -17.05
CA LYS A 1073 12.84 3.81 -16.90
C LYS A 1073 13.77 2.62 -17.01
N LYS A 1074 15.00 2.87 -17.44
CA LYS A 1074 16.09 1.90 -17.45
C LYS A 1074 16.34 1.25 -16.08
N ASP A 1075 16.24 2.01 -14.98
CA ASP A 1075 16.43 1.48 -13.62
C ASP A 1075 15.24 0.65 -13.08
N TYR A 1076 14.07 0.70 -13.73
CA TYR A 1076 12.89 -0.07 -13.29
C TYR A 1076 12.79 -1.46 -13.92
N LEU A 1077 13.50 -1.71 -15.03
CA LEU A 1077 13.56 -3.01 -15.68
C LEU A 1077 14.39 -4.01 -14.84
N ALA A 1078 13.91 -5.26 -14.76
CA ALA A 1078 14.62 -6.31 -14.05
C ALA A 1078 15.88 -6.74 -14.82
N GLY A 1079 17.03 -6.81 -14.13
CA GLY A 1079 18.31 -7.17 -14.73
C GLY A 1079 19.04 -6.04 -15.47
N ILE A 1080 18.51 -4.81 -15.49
CA ILE A 1080 19.12 -3.65 -16.17
C ILE A 1080 19.33 -2.50 -15.18
N GLY A 1081 20.46 -1.79 -15.30
CA GLY A 1081 20.85 -0.67 -14.43
C GLY A 1081 21.74 -1.09 -13.26
N ASP A 1082 22.79 -0.31 -13.00
CA ASP A 1082 23.89 -0.69 -12.12
C ASP A 1082 23.52 -0.79 -10.63
N SER A 1083 24.04 -1.84 -10.00
CA SER A 1083 23.93 -2.11 -8.56
C SER A 1083 25.32 -2.24 -7.96
N LEU A 1084 25.53 -1.59 -6.81
CA LEU A 1084 26.80 -1.55 -6.09
C LEU A 1084 26.64 -2.26 -4.74
N ASP A 1085 27.64 -3.03 -4.35
CA ASP A 1085 27.77 -3.60 -3.02
C ASP A 1085 28.62 -2.64 -2.16
N LEU A 1086 28.03 -1.97 -1.18
CA LEU A 1086 28.68 -0.90 -0.42
C LEU A 1086 28.73 -1.19 1.09
N VAL A 1087 29.82 -0.78 1.74
CA VAL A 1087 30.05 -0.96 3.18
C VAL A 1087 29.36 0.14 3.97
N VAL A 1088 28.70 -0.22 5.08
CA VAL A 1088 28.10 0.76 6.02
C VAL A 1088 29.15 1.29 6.98
N LEU A 1089 29.41 2.60 6.99
CA LEU A 1089 30.43 3.23 7.87
C LEU A 1089 29.85 4.08 9.01
N GLY A 1090 28.59 4.47 8.95
CA GLY A 1090 27.95 5.30 9.98
C GLY A 1090 26.48 5.60 9.69
N ALA A 1091 25.82 6.30 10.61
CA ALA A 1091 24.41 6.65 10.50
C ALA A 1091 24.05 8.04 11.05
N TYR A 1092 22.89 8.53 10.62
CA TYR A 1092 22.27 9.78 11.05
C TYR A 1092 20.97 9.46 11.78
N TYR A 1093 20.69 10.12 12.90
CA TYR A 1093 19.45 9.91 13.65
C TYR A 1093 18.22 10.37 12.86
N GLY A 1094 17.15 9.58 12.93
CA GLY A 1094 15.93 9.87 12.21
C GLY A 1094 15.21 11.11 12.74
N LYS A 1095 14.45 11.77 11.85
CA LYS A 1095 13.69 12.98 12.16
C LYS A 1095 12.20 12.71 11.96
N GLY A 1096 11.33 13.42 12.69
CA GLY A 1096 9.89 13.23 12.63
C GLY A 1096 9.45 11.86 13.18
N LYS A 1097 8.98 10.95 12.32
CA LYS A 1097 8.53 9.61 12.74
C LYS A 1097 9.66 8.66 13.15
N ARG A 1098 10.89 8.91 12.71
CA ARG A 1098 12.04 8.00 12.88
C ARG A 1098 12.95 8.38 14.06
N THR A 1099 12.51 9.21 15.00
CA THR A 1099 13.38 9.77 16.08
C THR A 1099 13.92 8.75 17.07
N SER A 1100 13.41 7.52 17.08
CA SER A 1100 13.90 6.40 17.90
C SER A 1100 14.88 5.46 17.17
N VAL A 1101 15.21 5.73 15.90
CA VAL A 1101 16.06 4.87 15.06
C VAL A 1101 17.00 5.69 14.16
N TYR A 1102 17.91 5.01 13.46
CA TYR A 1102 18.68 5.64 12.38
C TYR A 1102 17.77 5.94 11.18
N GLY A 1103 17.84 7.17 10.67
CA GLY A 1103 17.01 7.64 9.56
C GLY A 1103 17.67 7.54 8.19
N ALA A 1104 19.01 7.60 8.17
CA ALA A 1104 19.86 7.44 6.99
C ALA A 1104 21.25 6.91 7.38
N PHE A 1105 21.98 6.37 6.41
CA PHE A 1105 23.28 5.72 6.60
C PHE A 1105 24.33 6.25 5.61
N LEU A 1106 25.59 6.29 6.03
CA LEU A 1106 26.75 6.67 5.22
C LEU A 1106 27.41 5.40 4.65
N LEU A 1107 27.53 5.31 3.33
CA LEU A 1107 28.06 4.14 2.62
C LEU A 1107 29.37 4.43 1.87
N ALA A 1108 30.20 3.40 1.71
CA ALA A 1108 31.51 3.47 1.07
C ALA A 1108 31.81 2.28 0.13
N CYS A 1109 32.67 2.53 -0.86
CA CYS A 1109 33.32 1.51 -1.69
C CYS A 1109 34.72 1.19 -1.13
N TYR A 1110 35.27 0.02 -1.42
CA TYR A 1110 36.62 -0.35 -0.98
C TYR A 1110 37.69 0.08 -2.00
N ASN A 1111 38.83 0.62 -1.55
CA ASN A 1111 39.97 0.92 -2.41
C ASN A 1111 41.15 -0.02 -2.08
N PRO A 1112 41.35 -1.12 -2.83
CA PRO A 1112 42.42 -2.08 -2.56
C PRO A 1112 43.82 -1.54 -2.86
N ASN A 1113 43.96 -0.40 -3.56
CA ASN A 1113 45.26 0.23 -3.81
C ASN A 1113 45.80 1.01 -2.59
N THR A 1114 44.90 1.40 -1.67
CA THR A 1114 45.25 2.19 -0.47
C THR A 1114 44.77 1.57 0.83
N ASP A 1115 44.07 0.43 0.77
CA ASP A 1115 43.39 -0.24 1.89
C ASP A 1115 42.46 0.69 2.67
N THR A 1116 41.61 1.44 1.95
CA THR A 1116 40.69 2.43 2.54
C THR A 1116 39.26 2.28 2.06
N TYR A 1117 38.29 2.55 2.93
CA TYR A 1117 36.88 2.68 2.56
C TYR A 1117 36.59 4.13 2.16
N GLU A 1118 36.28 4.34 0.88
CA GLU A 1118 36.02 5.66 0.30
C GLU A 1118 34.51 5.92 0.23
N THR A 1119 34.04 6.98 0.90
CA THR A 1119 32.61 7.29 0.98
C THR A 1119 32.03 7.62 -0.40
N VAL A 1120 30.83 7.07 -0.70
CA VAL A 1120 30.13 7.21 -1.99
C VAL A 1120 28.82 7.99 -1.82
N CYS A 1121 27.96 7.63 -0.87
CA CYS A 1121 26.61 8.20 -0.77
C CYS A 1121 26.00 8.08 0.63
N ASN A 1122 25.00 8.92 0.90
CA ASN A 1122 24.05 8.73 1.99
C ASN A 1122 22.79 8.03 1.49
N ILE A 1123 22.18 7.18 2.33
CA ILE A 1123 20.98 6.41 1.96
C ILE A 1123 19.94 6.42 3.07
N GLY A 1124 18.70 6.81 2.76
CA GLY A 1124 17.55 6.80 3.69
C GLY A 1124 16.30 6.12 3.13
N THR A 1125 16.42 5.50 1.95
CA THR A 1125 15.30 4.93 1.18
C THR A 1125 15.60 3.48 0.74
N GLY A 1126 14.54 2.68 0.58
CA GLY A 1126 14.60 1.23 0.37
C GLY A 1126 14.18 0.42 1.60
N PHE A 1127 14.40 0.96 2.80
CA PHE A 1127 14.05 0.31 4.07
C PHE A 1127 12.56 0.39 4.41
N SER A 1128 12.02 -0.68 5.02
CA SER A 1128 10.76 -0.65 5.78
C SER A 1128 10.99 -0.12 7.20
N GLU A 1129 9.92 0.23 7.94
CA GLU A 1129 10.07 0.72 9.31
C GLU A 1129 10.64 -0.36 10.26
N ALA A 1130 10.18 -1.61 10.14
CA ALA A 1130 10.74 -2.75 10.90
C ALA A 1130 12.22 -3.03 10.60
N VAL A 1131 12.64 -2.93 9.32
CA VAL A 1131 14.05 -3.09 8.94
C VAL A 1131 14.92 -1.97 9.53
N LEU A 1132 14.38 -0.76 9.76
CA LEU A 1132 15.13 0.30 10.44
C LEU A 1132 15.28 0.07 11.95
N GLU A 1133 14.34 -0.62 12.59
CA GLU A 1133 14.42 -1.03 14.00
C GLU A 1133 15.43 -2.19 14.18
N GLU A 1134 15.41 -3.16 13.26
CA GLU A 1134 16.37 -4.27 13.18
C GLU A 1134 17.81 -3.78 12.89
N LEU A 1135 17.95 -2.87 11.90
CA LEU A 1135 19.24 -2.23 11.59
C LEU A 1135 19.71 -1.31 12.72
N HIS A 1136 18.83 -0.58 13.41
CA HIS A 1136 19.23 0.22 14.56
C HIS A 1136 19.81 -0.66 15.66
N THR A 1137 19.17 -1.80 15.97
CA THR A 1137 19.66 -2.77 16.95
C THR A 1137 21.02 -3.34 16.54
N SER A 1138 21.10 -3.94 15.35
CA SER A 1138 22.31 -4.65 14.88
C SER A 1138 23.50 -3.77 14.51
N LEU A 1139 23.26 -2.48 14.22
CA LEU A 1139 24.34 -1.49 14.02
C LEU A 1139 24.78 -0.82 15.34
N SER A 1140 23.91 -0.73 16.34
CA SER A 1140 24.27 -0.18 17.67
C SER A 1140 25.36 -1.01 18.36
N GLU A 1141 25.40 -2.33 18.13
CA GLU A 1141 26.44 -3.24 18.64
C GLU A 1141 27.85 -2.94 18.13
N ILE A 1142 28.00 -2.21 17.02
CA ILE A 1142 29.27 -1.95 16.33
C ILE A 1142 29.63 -0.46 16.25
N VAL A 1143 29.02 0.37 17.11
CA VAL A 1143 29.31 1.81 17.19
C VAL A 1143 30.74 2.07 17.67
N ILE A 1144 31.40 3.06 17.06
CA ILE A 1144 32.74 3.53 17.43
C ILE A 1144 32.73 5.07 17.61
N ASP A 1145 33.51 5.57 18.58
CA ASP A 1145 33.49 7.00 18.96
C ASP A 1145 34.02 7.96 17.86
N ARG A 1146 34.79 7.43 16.91
CA ARG A 1146 35.49 8.21 15.87
C ARG A 1146 35.74 7.35 14.62
N PRO A 1147 35.82 7.96 13.42
CA PRO A 1147 36.14 7.24 12.19
C PRO A 1147 37.53 6.59 12.27
N LYS A 1148 37.69 5.46 11.58
CA LYS A 1148 38.97 4.78 11.46
C LYS A 1148 39.94 5.57 10.55
N PRO A 1149 41.27 5.51 10.76
CA PRO A 1149 42.23 6.22 9.90
C PRO A 1149 42.16 5.85 8.41
N PHE A 1150 41.62 4.66 8.09
CA PHE A 1150 41.40 4.14 6.75
C PHE A 1150 40.00 4.46 6.19
N TYR A 1151 39.21 5.34 6.81
CA TYR A 1151 37.98 5.89 6.24
C TYR A 1151 38.29 7.18 5.48
N SER A 1152 37.96 7.24 4.19
CA SER A 1152 38.09 8.44 3.37
C SER A 1152 36.72 9.13 3.22
N HIS A 1153 36.56 10.23 3.96
CA HIS A 1153 35.30 10.96 4.12
C HIS A 1153 35.51 12.48 4.06
N SER A 1154 34.41 13.24 3.90
CA SER A 1154 34.46 14.70 3.97
C SER A 1154 34.97 15.18 5.33
N SER A 1155 35.84 16.18 5.34
CA SER A 1155 36.34 16.82 6.57
C SER A 1155 35.32 17.79 7.20
N GLY A 1156 34.28 18.20 6.46
CA GLY A 1156 33.31 19.18 6.91
C GLY A 1156 32.39 18.63 8.02
N GLY A 1157 32.43 19.26 9.20
CA GLY A 1157 31.67 18.82 10.39
C GLY A 1157 30.14 18.75 10.22
N GLN A 1158 29.58 19.38 9.19
CA GLN A 1158 28.15 19.33 8.86
C GLN A 1158 27.74 18.05 8.10
N HIS A 1159 28.69 17.35 7.49
CA HIS A 1159 28.44 16.19 6.63
C HIS A 1159 28.73 14.85 7.32
N GLN A 1160 29.36 14.87 8.51
CA GLN A 1160 29.68 13.68 9.30
C GLN A 1160 28.39 12.98 9.77
N PRO A 1161 28.38 11.64 9.90
CA PRO A 1161 27.29 10.92 10.54
C PRO A 1161 27.22 11.24 12.05
N ASP A 1162 26.04 11.08 12.64
CA ASP A 1162 25.84 11.24 14.09
C ASP A 1162 26.50 10.10 14.88
N VAL A 1163 26.64 8.91 14.28
CA VAL A 1163 27.38 7.75 14.81
C VAL A 1163 28.24 7.10 13.72
N TRP A 1164 29.40 6.58 14.10
CA TRP A 1164 30.28 5.78 13.24
C TRP A 1164 30.17 4.30 13.60
N PHE A 1165 30.44 3.42 12.64
CA PHE A 1165 30.46 1.96 12.84
C PHE A 1165 31.81 1.36 12.46
N GLU A 1166 32.12 0.20 13.03
CA GLU A 1166 33.13 -0.74 12.52
C GLU A 1166 32.70 -1.29 11.13
N PRO A 1167 33.61 -1.49 10.15
CA PRO A 1167 33.19 -1.94 8.83
C PRO A 1167 32.89 -3.44 8.92
N LYS A 1168 31.59 -3.78 8.90
CA LYS A 1168 31.10 -5.17 9.07
C LYS A 1168 30.08 -5.57 8.01
N TYR A 1169 29.07 -4.73 7.78
CA TYR A 1169 27.95 -5.04 6.89
C TYR A 1169 28.14 -4.43 5.51
N VAL A 1170 27.82 -5.22 4.47
CA VAL A 1170 27.76 -4.81 3.06
C VAL A 1170 26.30 -4.83 2.60
N TRP A 1171 25.87 -3.80 1.88
CA TRP A 1171 24.51 -3.68 1.33
C TRP A 1171 24.52 -3.56 -0.18
N GLU A 1172 23.57 -4.23 -0.83
CA GLU A 1172 23.30 -4.04 -2.25
C GLU A 1172 22.45 -2.78 -2.43
N VAL A 1173 22.97 -1.83 -3.21
CA VAL A 1173 22.38 -0.53 -3.48
C VAL A 1173 22.18 -0.36 -4.98
N LYS A 1174 20.95 -0.11 -5.43
CA LYS A 1174 20.69 0.28 -6.82
C LYS A 1174 20.64 1.80 -6.94
N THR A 1175 21.22 2.32 -8.01
CA THR A 1175 21.23 3.74 -8.37
C THR A 1175 20.47 3.98 -9.69
N ALA A 1176 20.16 5.24 -10.01
CA ALA A 1176 19.72 5.62 -11.36
C ALA A 1176 20.93 5.94 -12.25
N ASP A 1177 21.79 6.84 -11.75
CA ASP A 1177 23.00 7.36 -12.42
C ASP A 1177 24.13 7.51 -11.39
N LEU A 1178 25.37 7.69 -11.85
CA LEU A 1178 26.51 8.13 -11.05
C LEU A 1178 26.83 9.60 -11.37
N THR A 1179 27.29 10.38 -10.40
CA THR A 1179 27.61 11.81 -10.57
C THR A 1179 28.90 12.18 -9.87
N LEU A 1180 29.62 13.21 -10.32
CA LEU A 1180 30.71 13.78 -9.53
C LEU A 1180 30.17 14.39 -8.21
N SER A 1181 31.05 14.52 -7.21
CA SER A 1181 30.72 15.14 -5.92
C SER A 1181 31.97 15.66 -5.19
N PRO A 1182 31.98 16.91 -4.70
CA PRO A 1182 33.04 17.43 -3.84
C PRO A 1182 33.00 16.83 -2.42
N ARG A 1183 31.83 16.38 -1.95
CA ARG A 1183 31.63 15.77 -0.62
C ARG A 1183 32.23 14.37 -0.53
N TYR A 1184 31.89 13.51 -1.48
CA TYR A 1184 32.26 12.10 -1.48
C TYR A 1184 33.66 11.88 -2.08
N LYS A 1185 34.25 10.71 -1.81
CA LYS A 1185 35.69 10.46 -2.06
C LYS A 1185 35.99 9.20 -2.89
N ALA A 1186 34.98 8.37 -3.13
CA ALA A 1186 35.04 7.27 -4.08
C ALA A 1186 35.53 7.73 -5.47
N GLY A 1187 36.46 7.01 -6.09
CA GLY A 1187 36.98 7.29 -7.43
C GLY A 1187 37.86 8.55 -7.56
N MET A 1188 38.01 9.37 -6.51
CA MET A 1188 38.72 10.65 -6.55
C MET A 1188 40.17 10.51 -7.05
N LYS A 1189 40.86 9.45 -6.62
CA LYS A 1189 42.25 9.14 -7.03
C LYS A 1189 42.35 8.40 -8.37
N GLU A 1190 41.24 7.94 -8.94
CA GLU A 1190 41.22 7.19 -10.20
C GLU A 1190 41.25 8.10 -11.44
N GLY A 1191 41.24 9.43 -11.27
CA GLY A 1191 41.32 10.42 -12.35
C GLY A 1191 39.97 10.67 -13.06
N VAL A 1192 38.91 10.87 -12.29
CA VAL A 1192 37.53 11.07 -12.79
C VAL A 1192 37.12 12.55 -12.89
N ASP A 1193 37.85 13.44 -12.23
CA ASP A 1193 37.67 14.90 -12.24
C ASP A 1193 39.00 15.55 -12.62
N PRO A 1194 39.08 16.45 -13.63
CA PRO A 1194 40.34 17.03 -14.08
C PRO A 1194 41.13 17.83 -13.03
N SER A 1195 40.50 18.35 -11.96
CA SER A 1195 41.23 18.95 -10.82
C SER A 1195 41.66 17.94 -9.76
N GLY A 1196 41.09 16.72 -9.77
CA GLY A 1196 41.33 15.70 -8.76
C GLY A 1196 40.68 15.96 -7.40
N GLU A 1197 39.75 16.92 -7.29
CA GLU A 1197 39.17 17.34 -6.01
C GLU A 1197 37.83 16.63 -5.68
N LYS A 1198 37.09 16.21 -6.70
CA LYS A 1198 35.80 15.48 -6.57
C LYS A 1198 35.98 13.97 -6.59
N GLY A 1199 35.15 13.29 -5.80
CA GLY A 1199 34.86 11.86 -5.98
C GLY A 1199 33.55 11.66 -6.76
N ILE A 1200 33.00 10.45 -6.68
CA ILE A 1200 31.72 10.05 -7.30
C ILE A 1200 30.68 9.75 -6.21
N SER A 1201 29.42 10.05 -6.52
CA SER A 1201 28.24 9.69 -5.74
C SER A 1201 27.15 9.03 -6.59
N LEU A 1202 26.07 8.58 -5.94
CA LEU A 1202 24.96 7.85 -6.53
C LEU A 1202 23.71 8.74 -6.60
N ARG A 1203 23.03 8.77 -7.75
CA ARG A 1203 21.75 9.46 -7.95
C ARG A 1203 20.59 8.54 -7.56
N PHE A 1204 19.78 8.97 -6.59
CA PHE A 1204 18.64 8.20 -6.04
C PHE A 1204 19.00 6.79 -5.52
N PRO A 1205 20.01 6.63 -4.63
CA PRO A 1205 20.41 5.32 -4.10
C PRO A 1205 19.28 4.68 -3.28
N ARG A 1206 19.07 3.38 -3.49
CA ARG A 1206 18.06 2.58 -2.79
C ARG A 1206 18.64 1.28 -2.27
N PHE A 1207 18.43 1.02 -0.98
CA PHE A 1207 18.74 -0.26 -0.38
C PHE A 1207 17.88 -1.36 -1.03
N ILE A 1208 18.52 -2.46 -1.43
CA ILE A 1208 17.87 -3.65 -1.99
C ILE A 1208 17.88 -4.78 -0.96
N LYS A 1209 19.05 -5.14 -0.45
CA LYS A 1209 19.24 -6.15 0.60
C LYS A 1209 20.59 -6.01 1.33
N ILE A 1210 20.72 -6.65 2.49
CA ILE A 1210 22.01 -6.95 3.10
C ILE A 1210 22.70 -8.05 2.28
N ARG A 1211 24.04 -8.02 2.21
CA ARG A 1211 24.90 -9.01 1.56
C ARG A 1211 25.66 -9.80 2.62
N ASP A 1212 24.94 -10.66 3.32
CA ASP A 1212 25.52 -11.58 4.33
C ASP A 1212 26.53 -12.57 3.70
N ASP A 1213 26.50 -12.69 2.37
CA ASP A 1213 27.40 -13.45 1.52
C ASP A 1213 28.68 -12.67 1.11
N LYS A 1214 28.90 -11.46 1.64
CA LYS A 1214 30.09 -10.63 1.36
C LYS A 1214 30.69 -9.98 2.59
N LYS A 1215 32.01 -9.91 2.61
CA LYS A 1215 32.80 -9.09 3.55
C LYS A 1215 33.04 -7.67 3.01
N PRO A 1216 33.38 -6.70 3.88
CA PRO A 1216 33.70 -5.32 3.48
C PRO A 1216 34.79 -5.17 2.41
N ASP A 1217 35.81 -6.04 2.41
CA ASP A 1217 36.88 -6.11 1.41
C ASP A 1217 36.41 -6.67 0.05
N GLU A 1218 35.24 -7.33 0.01
CA GLU A 1218 34.59 -7.85 -1.19
C GLU A 1218 33.52 -6.88 -1.76
N ALA A 1219 33.41 -5.68 -1.19
CA ALA A 1219 32.55 -4.61 -1.70
C ALA A 1219 32.95 -4.15 -3.12
N THR A 1220 32.05 -3.44 -3.80
CA THR A 1220 32.36 -2.75 -5.07
C THR A 1220 33.55 -1.81 -4.85
N SER A 1221 34.52 -1.87 -5.75
CA SER A 1221 35.77 -1.12 -5.57
C SER A 1221 35.71 0.31 -6.11
N SER A 1222 36.52 1.21 -5.56
CA SER A 1222 36.65 2.60 -6.02
C SER A 1222 36.88 2.72 -7.53
N ARG A 1223 37.75 1.86 -8.07
CA ARG A 1223 37.97 1.72 -9.51
C ARG A 1223 36.73 1.25 -10.28
N GLN A 1224 35.94 0.31 -9.75
CA GLN A 1224 34.69 -0.11 -10.39
C GLN A 1224 33.67 1.04 -10.44
N VAL A 1225 33.58 1.88 -9.39
CA VAL A 1225 32.76 3.09 -9.38
C VAL A 1225 33.21 4.06 -10.48
N ALA A 1226 34.52 4.28 -10.62
CA ALA A 1226 35.10 5.11 -11.69
C ALA A 1226 34.86 4.52 -13.10
N GLU A 1227 34.94 3.20 -13.27
CA GLU A 1227 34.65 2.52 -14.54
C GLU A 1227 33.14 2.53 -14.89
N MET A 1228 32.24 2.53 -13.90
CA MET A 1228 30.80 2.73 -14.10
C MET A 1228 30.51 4.17 -14.56
N TYR A 1229 31.03 5.16 -13.84
CA TYR A 1229 30.87 6.58 -14.21
C TYR A 1229 31.39 6.89 -15.62
N ARG A 1230 32.57 6.37 -15.98
CA ARG A 1230 33.14 6.52 -17.34
C ARG A 1230 32.33 5.83 -18.44
N LYS A 1231 31.59 4.75 -18.14
CA LYS A 1231 30.66 4.11 -19.09
C LYS A 1231 29.38 4.91 -19.28
N GLN A 1232 28.98 5.69 -18.28
CA GLN A 1232 27.91 6.68 -18.41
C GLN A 1232 28.40 7.86 -19.27
N GLU A 1233 29.58 8.42 -18.96
CA GLU A 1233 30.18 9.51 -19.75
C GLU A 1233 30.48 9.13 -21.21
N SER A 1234 30.93 7.90 -21.49
CA SER A 1234 31.28 7.50 -22.86
C SER A 1234 30.07 7.36 -23.79
N VAL A 1235 28.86 7.19 -23.24
CA VAL A 1235 27.60 7.28 -24.00
C VAL A 1235 27.24 8.74 -24.32
N THR A 1236 27.69 9.70 -23.49
CA THR A 1236 27.45 11.15 -23.67
C THR A 1236 28.64 11.93 -24.26
N SER A 1237 29.74 11.26 -24.65
CA SER A 1237 31.03 11.90 -24.94
C SER A 1237 31.13 12.62 -26.30
N SER A 1238 30.56 13.82 -26.39
CA SER A 1238 31.13 14.94 -27.14
C SER A 1238 31.63 16.00 -26.14
N LYS A 1239 32.70 16.74 -26.47
CA LYS A 1239 33.57 17.39 -25.46
C LYS A 1239 33.00 18.70 -24.91
N GLY A 1240 32.62 18.71 -23.63
CA GLY A 1240 32.40 19.92 -22.83
C GLY A 1240 33.21 19.90 -21.51
N PRO A 1241 33.56 21.06 -20.93
CA PRO A 1241 34.31 21.12 -19.67
C PRO A 1241 33.40 20.83 -18.45
N ALA A 1242 33.87 20.00 -17.53
CA ALA A 1242 33.22 19.78 -16.24
C ALA A 1242 33.28 21.04 -15.33
N VAL A 1243 32.26 21.23 -14.50
CA VAL A 1243 32.10 22.40 -13.60
C VAL A 1243 31.64 21.90 -12.21
N ASP A 1244 31.85 22.68 -11.15
CA ASP A 1244 31.62 22.26 -9.76
C ASP A 1244 30.14 22.06 -9.38
N ASP A 1245 29.83 20.85 -8.89
CA ASP A 1245 28.52 20.43 -8.37
C ASP A 1245 28.49 20.42 -6.81
N ASP A 1246 28.54 21.60 -6.20
CA ASP A 1246 28.56 21.76 -4.73
C ASP A 1246 27.15 22.01 -4.13
N PHE A 1247 26.30 20.97 -4.09
CA PHE A 1247 24.95 21.01 -3.48
C PHE A 1247 24.55 19.72 -2.74
N GLU A 1248 23.85 19.87 -1.61
CA GLU A 1248 23.32 18.77 -0.79
C GLU A 1248 21.86 18.38 -1.12
N TYR A 1249 21.49 17.15 -0.74
CA TYR A 1249 20.14 16.59 -0.71
C TYR A 1249 19.83 15.98 0.67
#